data_AF-A0A251NFI6-F1
#
_entry.id   AF-A0A251NFI6-F1
#
_cell.length_a   1.000
_cell.length_b   1.000
_cell.length_c   1.000
_cell.angle_alpha   90.00
_cell.angle_beta   90.00
_cell.angle_gamma   90.00
#
_symmetry.space_group_name_H-M   'P 1'
#
loop_
_entity.id
_entity.type
_entity.pdbx_description
1 polymer ?
#
loop_
_entity_poly.entity_id
_entity_poly.type
_entity_poly.pdbx_seq_one_letter_code
_entity_poly.pdbx_strand_id
1 'polypeptide(L)'
;MDFEDKFLAKVSGIQSLSSSVQSTPEKNGHSDDASRSPELLQEFLKSGPKKELLRTCFDKDKKNLNSSKHKMSELLKTSNKTNKKQESKKASSSPNNHLPKKQARKGENPMRLSPASEQSPDFGSSNSWICKNSACRAVLPIDNTFCKRCSCCICHLFDDNKDPSLWLVCTSESGEGDSCGLSCHIECALQREKVGVVDLGQLMQLDGSYCCASCGKVSGILGSWKKQLIVAKDARRVDVLCYRIYLSYRLLDGTSRFKELYEIVKEAKSKLETEVGPVNGVSAKMARGIVSRLSIASDVQKLCSLAIEKADEWLANISNVDPNCRDVAGAPAISKGAAESDVLKALSQIIDPDFGTDIVSCGFVKDLDINEALGEVSFRLELTTPACPIKDMFEQKANEVVNLLPWVKNVSVTMSAQPARPIYAEQLPAGLQTISNIIAVSSCKGGVGKSTVAVNLAYTLAGMGARVGIFDADVYGPSLPTMVSPENRILVMNPEKKTIIPTEYLGVKLVSFGFAGQGRAIMRGPMVSGVINQLLTTTEWGELDYLVVDMPPGTGDIQLTLCQVVPLTAAVIVTTPQKLAFIDVAKGVRMFSKLKVPCVAVVENMSHFDADGKRYYPFGRGSGSQVVEQFGIPNLFDLPIRPTLSASGDSGTPEVVADPLGEVSKTFQDIGICVVQQCAKIRQQVSTAVTYDKSIKAIRVKVPDSDEAFLLHPATVRRNDRSAQSVDEWTGEQKLQFADVPEDIEPEEIRPMGNYAVSITWPDGFSQIAPYDQLQTIERLVDVPQRVPSQV
;
A
#
# COMPACT_ATOMS: atom_id res chain seq x y z
N MET A 1 38.85 -37.56 60.88
CA MET A 1 38.85 -36.28 60.12
C MET A 1 37.72 -36.38 59.09
N ASP A 2 36.45 -36.47 59.51
CA ASP A 2 35.66 -35.56 60.38
C ASP A 2 35.17 -34.35 59.59
N PHE A 3 33.87 -34.07 59.50
CA PHE A 3 32.70 -34.89 59.88
C PHE A 3 31.51 -34.41 59.02
N GLU A 4 30.65 -35.32 58.58
CA GLU A 4 29.29 -34.98 58.12
C GLU A 4 28.38 -34.69 59.34
N ASP A 5 27.06 -34.64 59.13
CA ASP A 5 26.03 -34.64 60.17
C ASP A 5 25.93 -33.40 61.10
N LYS A 6 24.94 -32.52 60.83
CA LYS A 6 23.62 -32.68 61.51
C LYS A 6 22.46 -31.77 61.10
N PHE A 7 21.29 -32.42 61.03
CA PHE A 7 19.93 -31.94 61.29
C PHE A 7 19.18 -31.06 60.27
N LEU A 8 18.79 -31.73 59.19
CA LEU A 8 17.35 -31.83 58.84
C LEU A 8 16.58 -32.53 59.98
N ALA A 9 15.53 -31.92 60.54
CA ALA A 9 14.36 -32.62 61.12
C ALA A 9 13.25 -31.67 61.66
N LYS A 10 12.21 -31.41 60.86
CA LYS A 10 10.82 -31.81 61.15
C LYS A 10 9.84 -31.37 60.07
N VAL A 11 9.20 -32.35 59.43
CA VAL A 11 8.07 -32.18 58.52
C VAL A 11 6.81 -32.66 59.23
N SER A 12 5.82 -31.78 59.38
CA SER A 12 4.39 -32.09 59.61
C SER A 12 3.60 -30.77 59.76
N GLY A 13 2.63 -30.41 58.91
CA GLY A 13 2.23 -30.99 57.63
C GLY A 13 0.97 -30.32 57.05
N ILE A 14 0.74 -30.54 55.75
CA ILE A 14 -0.57 -30.65 55.06
C ILE A 14 -1.47 -29.38 54.95
N GLN A 15 -1.88 -29.10 53.69
CA GLN A 15 -3.03 -28.30 53.22
C GLN A 15 -3.04 -26.76 53.49
N SER A 16 -3.80 -25.94 52.74
CA SER A 16 -4.08 -25.87 51.29
C SER A 16 -4.94 -24.63 51.01
N LEU A 17 -4.67 -23.91 49.92
CA LEU A 17 -5.61 -23.06 49.15
C LEU A 17 -6.36 -21.87 49.81
N SER A 18 -6.42 -20.80 49.00
CA SER A 18 -7.55 -19.89 48.79
C SER A 18 -7.98 -18.85 49.87
N SER A 19 -7.84 -17.58 49.46
CA SER A 19 -8.91 -16.56 49.41
C SER A 19 -9.42 -15.86 50.69
N SER A 20 -10.02 -14.69 50.43
CA SER A 20 -11.14 -14.08 51.20
C SER A 20 -10.83 -13.22 52.43
N VAL A 21 -10.72 -11.91 52.17
CA VAL A 21 -11.45 -10.79 52.80
C VAL A 21 -12.30 -11.09 54.05
N GLN A 22 -12.06 -10.32 55.15
CA GLN A 22 -13.05 -9.62 56.03
C GLN A 22 -12.29 -8.97 57.21
N SER A 23 -12.21 -7.63 57.33
CA SER A 23 -13.11 -6.71 58.08
C SER A 23 -13.26 -7.02 59.58
N THR A 24 -12.98 -6.08 60.50
CA THR A 24 -13.95 -5.17 61.18
C THR A 24 -13.21 -4.42 62.33
N PRO A 25 -13.85 -3.54 63.14
CA PRO A 25 -14.60 -2.32 62.79
C PRO A 25 -14.24 -1.10 63.69
N GLU A 26 -14.94 0.03 63.48
CA GLU A 26 -15.31 1.13 64.41
C GLU A 26 -15.08 2.53 63.79
N LYS A 27 -15.92 3.56 63.96
CA LYS A 27 -17.37 3.72 64.13
C LYS A 27 -17.65 5.25 64.16
N ASN A 28 -18.75 5.68 63.52
CA ASN A 28 -19.47 6.95 63.75
C ASN A 28 -18.85 8.30 63.31
N GLY A 29 -19.35 8.81 62.18
CA GLY A 29 -19.40 10.22 61.77
C GLY A 29 -20.39 10.32 60.59
N HIS A 30 -21.35 11.24 60.61
CA HIS A 30 -22.50 11.23 59.69
C HIS A 30 -22.20 11.73 58.25
N SER A 31 -23.17 11.47 57.37
CA SER A 31 -23.30 11.92 55.98
C SER A 31 -23.22 13.46 55.85
N ASP A 32 -22.85 14.05 54.71
CA ASP A 32 -23.73 14.17 53.54
C ASP A 32 -23.02 14.36 52.18
N ASP A 33 -23.75 13.96 51.13
CA ASP A 33 -23.65 14.24 49.69
C ASP A 33 -22.32 14.33 48.92
N ALA A 34 -22.18 13.37 48.01
CA ALA A 34 -21.41 13.50 46.79
C ALA A 34 -22.21 14.28 45.72
N SER A 35 -22.07 15.61 45.68
CA SER A 35 -22.37 16.40 44.47
C SER A 35 -21.59 17.73 44.42
N ARG A 36 -20.45 17.75 43.72
CA ARG A 36 -19.74 18.98 43.25
C ARG A 36 -18.57 18.68 42.30
N SER A 37 -18.89 18.53 41.02
CA SER A 37 -18.18 19.28 39.97
C SER A 37 -19.04 20.52 39.64
N PRO A 38 -18.54 21.61 39.01
CA PRO A 38 -17.23 21.81 38.41
C PRO A 38 -16.54 23.14 38.87
N GLU A 39 -16.65 23.50 40.15
CA GLU A 39 -16.35 24.88 40.62
C GLU A 39 -14.84 25.23 40.62
N LEU A 40 -13.95 24.28 40.93
CA LEU A 40 -12.51 24.55 41.11
C LEU A 40 -11.76 24.99 39.83
N LEU A 41 -12.26 24.63 38.64
CA LEU A 41 -11.68 25.08 37.37
C LEU A 41 -12.17 26.47 36.94
N GLN A 42 -13.29 26.97 37.50
CA GLN A 42 -13.75 28.34 37.25
C GLN A 42 -13.01 29.39 38.09
N GLU A 43 -12.39 29.02 39.22
CA GLU A 43 -11.50 29.95 39.95
C GLU A 43 -10.14 30.11 39.26
N PHE A 44 -9.60 29.04 38.68
CA PHE A 44 -8.31 29.07 37.98
C PHE A 44 -8.24 30.05 36.80
N LEU A 45 -9.37 30.32 36.14
CA LEU A 45 -9.46 31.15 34.93
C LEU A 45 -9.89 32.61 35.19
N LYS A 46 -10.04 33.03 36.46
CA LYS A 46 -10.61 34.35 36.81
C LYS A 46 -9.65 35.40 37.35
N SER A 47 -8.34 35.11 37.48
CA SER A 47 -7.39 36.00 38.18
C SER A 47 -6.29 36.60 37.29
N GLY A 48 -6.63 37.72 36.64
CA GLY A 48 -5.65 38.72 36.18
C GLY A 48 -6.25 39.80 35.27
N PRO A 49 -5.72 41.05 35.23
CA PRO A 49 -4.58 41.57 35.98
C PRO A 49 -4.91 42.81 36.86
N LYS A 50 -3.99 43.17 37.77
CA LYS A 50 -3.79 44.57 38.19
C LYS A 50 -2.31 44.94 38.13
N LYS A 51 -2.02 46.10 37.54
CA LYS A 51 -0.72 46.77 37.58
C LYS A 51 -0.56 47.43 38.95
N GLU A 52 0.63 47.37 39.55
CA GLU A 52 1.49 48.55 39.82
C GLU A 52 2.69 48.24 40.75
N LEU A 53 3.79 48.97 40.50
CA LEU A 53 4.80 49.49 41.46
C LEU A 53 5.23 48.61 42.67
N LEU A 54 6.53 48.23 42.69
CA LEU A 54 7.52 48.96 43.51
C LEU A 54 8.99 48.53 43.24
N ARG A 55 9.91 49.24 43.88
CA ARG A 55 11.34 49.37 43.55
C ARG A 55 12.22 48.70 44.64
N THR A 56 13.52 48.63 44.32
CA THR A 56 14.69 48.55 45.25
C THR A 56 15.00 47.26 46.04
N CYS A 57 16.15 46.68 45.66
CA CYS A 57 17.30 46.27 46.50
C CYS A 57 17.11 45.31 47.69
N PHE A 58 17.83 44.18 47.66
CA PHE A 58 19.05 44.04 48.46
C PHE A 58 20.06 43.10 47.77
N ASP A 59 21.32 43.18 48.22
CA ASP A 59 22.53 42.64 47.59
C ASP A 59 23.20 41.60 48.52
N LYS A 60 24.18 40.84 48.00
CA LYS A 60 25.09 39.90 48.71
C LYS A 60 24.50 38.56 49.21
N ASP A 61 25.29 37.48 49.38
CA ASP A 61 26.75 37.35 49.30
C ASP A 61 27.24 36.02 48.69
N LYS A 62 28.57 35.90 48.54
CA LYS A 62 29.32 34.93 47.72
C LYS A 62 30.21 34.01 48.59
N LYS A 63 30.82 32.98 47.97
CA LYS A 63 31.95 32.11 48.43
C LYS A 63 31.55 30.87 49.26
N ASN A 64 32.27 29.73 49.25
CA ASN A 64 33.45 29.26 48.49
C ASN A 64 33.51 27.69 48.55
N LEU A 65 34.03 26.97 47.54
CA LEU A 65 35.41 26.40 47.42
C LEU A 65 35.79 25.37 48.54
N ASN A 66 36.53 24.27 48.34
CA ASN A 66 37.42 23.85 47.23
C ASN A 66 37.87 22.36 47.33
N SER A 67 38.64 21.90 46.33
CA SER A 67 39.80 20.94 46.38
C SER A 67 39.58 19.45 46.06
N SER A 68 40.52 18.71 45.41
CA SER A 68 41.65 19.10 44.53
C SER A 68 42.16 17.93 43.63
N LYS A 69 42.83 18.34 42.54
CA LYS A 69 43.56 17.67 41.44
C LYS A 69 44.55 16.53 41.81
N HIS A 70 44.95 15.71 40.80
CA HIS A 70 46.29 15.66 40.12
C HIS A 70 46.26 14.57 39.00
N LYS A 71 46.66 14.80 37.72
CA LYS A 71 48.02 14.73 37.06
C LYS A 71 48.70 13.33 37.15
N MET A 72 49.42 12.76 36.16
CA MET A 72 49.88 13.20 34.81
C MET A 72 50.23 11.98 33.88
N SER A 73 51.11 12.12 32.88
CA SER A 73 51.22 11.36 31.60
C SER A 73 52.40 10.37 31.41
N GLU A 74 52.33 9.61 30.30
CA GLU A 74 53.42 9.12 29.38
C GLU A 74 54.13 7.72 29.48
N LEU A 75 53.99 6.96 28.36
CA LEU A 75 55.00 6.27 27.51
C LEU A 75 55.83 4.99 27.88
N LEU A 76 55.95 4.15 26.82
CA LEU A 76 57.07 3.26 26.38
C LEU A 76 57.27 1.79 26.88
N LYS A 77 56.77 0.86 26.05
CA LYS A 77 57.47 -0.23 25.30
C LYS A 77 58.35 -1.34 25.96
N THR A 78 58.35 -2.50 25.27
CA THR A 78 59.21 -3.71 25.36
C THR A 78 58.87 -4.72 26.47
N SER A 79 59.06 -6.05 26.33
CA SER A 79 59.75 -6.84 25.28
C SER A 79 59.29 -8.32 25.23
N ASN A 80 59.37 -8.95 24.04
CA ASN A 80 59.83 -10.33 23.73
C ASN A 80 59.38 -11.59 24.54
N LYS A 81 59.37 -12.85 24.05
CA LYS A 81 59.38 -13.51 22.70
C LYS A 81 59.38 -15.05 22.92
N THR A 82 59.28 -15.84 21.84
CA THR A 82 59.54 -17.31 21.72
C THR A 82 58.37 -18.25 22.09
N ASN A 83 58.18 -19.43 21.46
CA ASN A 83 59.03 -20.18 20.49
C ASN A 83 58.21 -21.15 19.57
N LYS A 84 58.64 -21.31 18.30
CA LYS A 84 58.82 -22.55 17.46
C LYS A 84 57.76 -23.70 17.44
N LYS A 85 57.56 -24.52 16.37
CA LYS A 85 58.36 -24.87 15.15
C LYS A 85 57.52 -25.65 14.08
N GLN A 86 57.91 -25.56 12.79
CA GLN A 86 58.16 -26.59 11.71
C GLN A 86 57.39 -27.95 11.65
N GLU A 87 57.26 -28.77 10.56
CA GLU A 87 57.49 -28.81 9.07
C GLU A 87 57.02 -30.23 8.55
N SER A 88 56.95 -30.66 7.26
CA SER A 88 56.71 -30.07 5.91
C SER A 88 56.63 -31.17 4.80
N LYS A 89 56.16 -30.84 3.57
CA LYS A 89 56.38 -31.54 2.25
C LYS A 89 55.65 -32.91 2.05
N LYS A 90 55.39 -33.46 0.85
CA LYS A 90 55.82 -33.20 -0.57
C LYS A 90 54.91 -33.95 -1.60
N ALA A 91 54.72 -33.40 -2.83
CA ALA A 91 54.63 -34.07 -4.18
C ALA A 91 53.67 -35.29 -4.45
N SER A 92 53.24 -35.69 -5.66
CA SER A 92 53.09 -35.11 -7.02
C SER A 92 52.48 -36.17 -7.99
N SER A 93 51.85 -35.77 -9.11
CA SER A 93 51.75 -36.46 -10.44
C SER A 93 50.34 -36.66 -11.06
N SER A 94 50.30 -36.62 -12.40
CA SER A 94 49.23 -37.04 -13.34
C SER A 94 49.91 -37.86 -14.46
N PRO A 95 49.21 -38.69 -15.28
CA PRO A 95 48.74 -38.21 -16.60
C PRO A 95 47.57 -38.97 -17.33
N ASN A 96 46.87 -38.22 -18.21
CA ASN A 96 46.29 -38.50 -19.56
C ASN A 96 45.63 -39.82 -20.05
N ASN A 97 44.47 -39.63 -20.73
CA ASN A 97 43.96 -40.16 -22.03
C ASN A 97 43.89 -41.69 -22.33
N HIS A 98 42.86 -42.27 -22.99
CA HIS A 98 42.33 -41.95 -24.34
C HIS A 98 40.99 -42.68 -24.69
N LEU A 99 40.30 -42.20 -25.75
CA LEU A 99 39.18 -42.84 -26.50
C LEU A 99 39.62 -44.01 -27.42
N PRO A 100 38.67 -44.78 -28.00
CA PRO A 100 38.71 -45.00 -29.46
C PRO A 100 37.36 -44.92 -30.23
N LYS A 101 37.44 -44.96 -31.57
CA LYS A 101 36.41 -44.67 -32.60
C LYS A 101 36.06 -45.90 -33.49
N LYS A 102 34.99 -45.82 -34.32
CA LYS A 102 34.92 -46.23 -35.76
C LYS A 102 33.55 -45.85 -36.40
N GLN A 103 33.45 -45.05 -37.49
CA GLN A 103 33.55 -45.32 -38.96
C GLN A 103 32.27 -45.90 -39.63
N ALA A 104 31.89 -45.67 -40.92
CA ALA A 104 31.80 -44.49 -41.83
C ALA A 104 31.55 -44.92 -43.31
N ARG A 105 30.74 -44.19 -44.13
CA ARG A 105 30.70 -44.04 -45.64
C ARG A 105 29.28 -43.64 -46.16
N LYS A 106 29.04 -42.94 -47.29
CA LYS A 106 29.82 -41.96 -48.14
C LYS A 106 28.93 -41.33 -49.25
N GLY A 107 29.19 -40.07 -49.63
CA GLY A 107 28.90 -39.47 -50.97
C GLY A 107 27.83 -38.35 -51.02
N GLU A 108 27.97 -37.22 -51.75
CA GLU A 108 29.07 -36.65 -52.55
C GLU A 108 29.10 -35.08 -52.47
N ASN A 109 30.09 -34.44 -53.12
CA ASN A 109 30.51 -33.01 -53.04
C ASN A 109 30.55 -32.41 -54.50
N PRO A 110 31.21 -31.27 -54.88
CA PRO A 110 32.03 -30.23 -54.19
C PRO A 110 31.41 -28.80 -54.37
N MET A 111 32.04 -27.61 -54.21
CA MET A 111 33.39 -27.05 -53.92
C MET A 111 33.25 -25.96 -52.82
N ARG A 112 34.25 -25.42 -52.08
CA ARG A 112 35.74 -25.32 -52.09
C ARG A 112 36.32 -24.01 -52.67
N LEU A 113 36.70 -23.07 -51.78
CA LEU A 113 37.82 -22.11 -51.92
C LEU A 113 38.33 -21.65 -50.53
N SER A 114 39.64 -21.38 -50.40
CA SER A 114 40.37 -20.78 -49.26
C SER A 114 41.86 -20.60 -49.66
N PRO A 115 42.70 -19.82 -48.95
CA PRO A 115 42.54 -18.43 -48.46
C PRO A 115 43.75 -17.54 -48.86
N ALA A 116 43.76 -16.23 -48.55
CA ALA A 116 44.96 -15.39 -48.70
C ALA A 116 45.04 -14.22 -47.69
N SER A 117 46.19 -14.19 -46.98
CA SER A 117 46.94 -13.05 -46.39
C SER A 117 46.23 -11.90 -45.66
N GLU A 118 46.68 -11.69 -44.42
CA GLU A 118 46.58 -10.45 -43.64
C GLU A 118 47.24 -9.26 -44.35
N GLN A 119 46.59 -8.09 -44.35
CA GLN A 119 47.24 -6.78 -44.18
C GLN A 119 46.31 -5.89 -43.33
N SER A 120 46.88 -5.23 -42.32
CA SER A 120 46.19 -4.23 -41.49
C SER A 120 45.95 -2.93 -42.28
N PRO A 121 44.94 -2.14 -41.88
CA PRO A 121 45.29 -0.92 -41.15
C PRO A 121 44.35 -0.60 -39.97
N ASP A 122 44.73 0.45 -39.21
CA ASP A 122 44.00 1.05 -38.09
C ASP A 122 42.48 1.13 -38.26
N PHE A 123 41.74 0.65 -37.26
CA PHE A 123 40.36 1.08 -37.03
C PHE A 123 40.06 1.20 -35.52
N GLY A 124 39.40 2.30 -35.16
CA GLY A 124 38.94 2.56 -33.80
C GLY A 124 37.92 1.53 -33.30
N SER A 125 37.76 1.46 -31.97
CA SER A 125 36.98 0.43 -31.26
C SER A 125 35.60 0.13 -31.88
N SER A 126 35.50 -0.99 -32.60
CA SER A 126 34.24 -1.52 -33.13
C SER A 126 33.44 -2.20 -32.03
N ASN A 127 32.73 -1.38 -31.23
CA ASN A 127 31.86 -1.80 -30.13
C ASN A 127 30.65 -2.63 -30.61
N SER A 128 30.88 -3.88 -31.05
CA SER A 128 29.87 -4.75 -31.64
C SER A 128 30.11 -6.24 -31.36
N TRP A 129 29.02 -7.01 -31.31
CA TRP A 129 29.01 -8.46 -31.10
C TRP A 129 28.16 -9.17 -32.16
N ILE A 130 28.38 -10.47 -32.35
CA ILE A 130 27.67 -11.28 -33.37
C ILE A 130 26.60 -12.15 -32.69
N CYS A 131 25.39 -12.11 -33.23
CA CYS A 131 24.26 -12.92 -32.74
C CYS A 131 24.59 -14.42 -32.72
N LYS A 132 24.32 -15.07 -31.57
CA LYS A 132 24.56 -16.50 -31.33
C LYS A 132 23.60 -17.44 -32.09
N ASN A 133 22.47 -16.94 -32.61
CA ASN A 133 21.58 -17.74 -33.44
C ASN A 133 22.27 -18.06 -34.77
N SER A 134 22.42 -19.36 -35.04
CA SER A 134 23.16 -19.90 -36.19
C SER A 134 22.59 -19.45 -37.55
N ALA A 135 21.29 -19.19 -37.63
CA ALA A 135 20.56 -18.70 -38.80
C ALA A 135 20.52 -17.17 -38.91
N CYS A 136 20.67 -16.43 -37.80
CA CYS A 136 20.59 -14.97 -37.80
C CYS A 136 21.93 -14.28 -38.08
N ARG A 137 22.98 -14.65 -37.31
CA ARG A 137 24.36 -14.11 -37.39
C ARG A 137 24.52 -12.58 -37.52
N ALA A 138 23.51 -11.81 -37.13
CA ALA A 138 23.54 -10.35 -37.24
C ALA A 138 24.65 -9.74 -36.37
N VAL A 139 25.38 -8.77 -36.91
CA VAL A 139 26.29 -7.90 -36.14
C VAL A 139 25.45 -6.83 -35.44
N LEU A 140 25.68 -6.64 -34.15
CA LEU A 140 24.89 -5.79 -33.26
C LEU A 140 25.84 -4.89 -32.44
N PRO A 141 25.52 -3.60 -32.20
CA PRO A 141 26.31 -2.79 -31.31
C PRO A 141 26.17 -3.24 -29.83
N ILE A 142 27.16 -2.89 -29.01
CA ILE A 142 27.34 -3.41 -27.63
C ILE A 142 26.26 -2.94 -26.63
N ASP A 143 25.53 -1.89 -26.98
CA ASP A 143 24.36 -1.36 -26.28
C ASP A 143 23.15 -2.31 -26.31
N ASN A 144 23.04 -3.15 -27.34
CA ASN A 144 21.93 -4.08 -27.51
C ASN A 144 22.17 -5.36 -26.68
N THR A 145 21.40 -5.49 -25.60
CA THR A 145 21.42 -6.65 -24.69
C THR A 145 20.97 -7.97 -25.35
N PHE A 146 20.25 -7.91 -26.48
CA PHE A 146 19.80 -9.09 -27.23
C PHE A 146 19.62 -8.79 -28.74
N CYS A 147 19.49 -9.84 -29.55
CA CYS A 147 19.27 -9.69 -30.99
C CYS A 147 17.81 -9.40 -31.34
N LYS A 148 17.48 -8.11 -31.54
CA LYS A 148 16.14 -7.63 -31.91
C LYS A 148 15.51 -8.30 -33.15
N ARG A 149 16.30 -8.96 -34.01
CA ARG A 149 15.82 -9.65 -35.23
C ARG A 149 15.24 -11.05 -34.95
N CYS A 150 15.92 -11.85 -34.14
CA CYS A 150 15.61 -13.27 -33.93
C CYS A 150 15.24 -13.65 -32.49
N SER A 151 15.46 -12.76 -31.51
CA SER A 151 15.11 -12.98 -30.11
C SER A 151 13.76 -12.35 -29.76
N CYS A 152 13.06 -12.98 -28.82
CA CYS A 152 11.82 -12.47 -28.23
C CYS A 152 12.12 -11.28 -27.31
N CYS A 153 11.36 -10.19 -27.41
CA CYS A 153 11.58 -9.02 -26.56
C CYS A 153 11.19 -9.23 -25.08
N ILE A 154 10.52 -10.33 -24.73
CA ILE A 154 10.10 -10.65 -23.35
C ILE A 154 11.09 -11.61 -22.66
N CYS A 155 11.56 -12.66 -23.33
CA CYS A 155 12.44 -13.68 -22.74
C CYS A 155 13.89 -13.64 -23.27
N HIS A 156 14.17 -12.82 -24.28
CA HIS A 156 15.47 -12.63 -24.94
C HIS A 156 16.08 -13.87 -25.63
N LEU A 157 15.44 -15.04 -25.49
CA LEU A 157 15.77 -16.27 -26.23
C LEU A 157 15.42 -16.14 -27.71
N PHE A 158 16.17 -16.86 -28.55
CA PHE A 158 15.97 -16.91 -30.00
C PHE A 158 15.43 -18.27 -30.44
N ASP A 159 14.61 -18.27 -31.48
CA ASP A 159 14.22 -19.50 -32.20
C ASP A 159 15.12 -19.65 -33.43
N ASP A 160 15.68 -20.84 -33.67
CA ASP A 160 16.55 -21.08 -34.84
C ASP A 160 15.83 -20.85 -36.19
N ASN A 161 14.51 -21.13 -36.25
CA ASN A 161 13.70 -21.02 -37.48
C ASN A 161 12.57 -19.98 -37.42
N LYS A 162 12.43 -19.23 -36.32
CA LYS A 162 11.41 -18.17 -36.05
C LYS A 162 10.10 -18.32 -36.85
N ASP A 163 9.25 -19.29 -36.49
CA ASP A 163 7.92 -19.49 -37.11
C ASP A 163 7.06 -18.22 -36.99
N PRO A 164 6.79 -17.47 -38.09
CA PRO A 164 6.09 -16.19 -38.01
C PRO A 164 4.63 -16.31 -37.55
N SER A 165 4.06 -17.51 -37.53
CA SER A 165 2.72 -17.74 -36.97
C SER A 165 2.71 -17.81 -35.44
N LEU A 166 3.85 -18.10 -34.79
CA LEU A 166 3.96 -18.18 -33.32
C LEU A 166 4.40 -16.89 -32.64
N TRP A 167 4.60 -15.82 -33.41
CA TRP A 167 5.15 -14.56 -32.95
C TRP A 167 4.20 -13.39 -33.21
N LEU A 168 4.04 -12.54 -32.21
CA LEU A 168 3.40 -11.22 -32.34
C LEU A 168 4.48 -10.21 -32.69
N VAL A 169 4.18 -9.28 -33.61
CA VAL A 169 5.08 -8.22 -34.07
C VAL A 169 4.39 -6.89 -33.82
N CYS A 170 5.10 -5.92 -33.25
CA CYS A 170 4.59 -4.56 -33.12
C CYS A 170 4.61 -3.85 -34.48
N THR A 171 3.42 -3.64 -35.06
CA THR A 171 3.20 -2.95 -36.34
C THR A 171 2.19 -1.82 -36.17
N SER A 172 2.36 -0.70 -36.87
CA SER A 172 1.34 0.35 -36.97
C SER A 172 0.28 -0.02 -38.01
N GLU A 173 -1.00 -0.01 -37.61
CA GLU A 173 -2.13 -0.20 -38.53
C GLU A 173 -2.40 1.06 -39.38
N SER A 174 -1.96 2.25 -38.93
CA SER A 174 -2.23 3.56 -39.55
C SER A 174 -1.15 4.07 -40.53
N GLY A 175 -0.09 3.30 -40.79
CA GLY A 175 1.00 3.68 -41.72
C GLY A 175 1.93 4.81 -41.26
N GLU A 176 1.45 5.77 -40.46
CA GLU A 176 2.26 6.82 -39.86
C GLU A 176 3.10 6.30 -38.68
N GLY A 177 4.32 6.83 -38.58
CA GLY A 177 5.41 6.19 -37.84
C GLY A 177 5.29 6.29 -36.33
N ASP A 178 5.21 5.13 -35.66
CA ASP A 178 5.73 4.88 -34.32
C ASP A 178 5.43 3.42 -33.93
N SER A 179 6.18 2.46 -34.49
CA SER A 179 6.14 1.05 -34.04
C SER A 179 7.55 0.54 -33.87
N CYS A 180 7.86 -0.08 -32.72
CA CYS A 180 9.22 -0.49 -32.41
C CYS A 180 9.74 -1.67 -33.26
N GLY A 181 8.89 -2.31 -34.06
CA GLY A 181 9.24 -3.46 -34.92
C GLY A 181 9.67 -4.73 -34.17
N LEU A 182 9.66 -4.70 -32.83
CA LEU A 182 10.02 -5.84 -32.00
C LEU A 182 8.92 -6.88 -31.99
N SER A 183 9.35 -8.12 -31.74
CA SER A 183 8.47 -9.29 -31.75
C SER A 183 8.65 -10.16 -30.52
N CYS A 184 7.58 -10.74 -30.01
CA CYS A 184 7.59 -11.73 -28.93
C CYS A 184 6.83 -12.99 -29.32
N HIS A 185 7.09 -14.11 -28.63
CA HIS A 185 6.26 -15.30 -28.72
C HIS A 185 4.83 -15.02 -28.20
N ILE A 186 3.81 -15.59 -28.84
CA ILE A 186 2.42 -15.55 -28.36
C ILE A 186 2.34 -16.07 -26.91
N GLU A 187 3.05 -17.16 -26.62
CA GLU A 187 3.06 -17.81 -25.29
C GLU A 187 3.69 -16.90 -24.22
N CYS A 188 4.75 -16.14 -24.56
CA CYS A 188 5.33 -15.14 -23.65
C CYS A 188 4.42 -13.92 -23.44
N ALA A 189 3.63 -13.52 -24.45
CA ALA A 189 2.65 -12.46 -24.30
C ALA A 189 1.46 -12.91 -23.41
N LEU A 190 1.00 -14.16 -23.56
CA LEU A 190 -0.04 -14.76 -22.71
C LEU A 190 0.43 -14.92 -21.25
N GLN A 191 1.69 -15.29 -21.03
CA GLN A 191 2.30 -15.40 -19.69
C GLN A 191 2.54 -14.06 -18.99
N ARG A 192 2.45 -12.94 -19.71
CA ARG A 192 2.62 -11.58 -19.19
C ARG A 192 1.34 -10.75 -19.29
N GLU A 193 0.21 -11.39 -19.61
CA GLU A 193 -1.11 -10.75 -19.77
C GLU A 193 -1.09 -9.57 -20.77
N LYS A 194 -0.23 -9.67 -21.80
CA LYS A 194 -0.05 -8.66 -22.86
C LYS A 194 -0.79 -8.97 -24.15
N VAL A 195 -1.62 -10.02 -24.20
CA VAL A 195 -2.48 -10.35 -25.34
C VAL A 195 -3.80 -10.99 -24.90
N GLY A 196 -4.89 -10.67 -25.58
CA GLY A 196 -6.24 -11.15 -25.27
C GLY A 196 -7.08 -10.03 -24.68
N VAL A 197 -7.61 -10.23 -23.47
CA VAL A 197 -7.98 -9.12 -22.58
C VAL A 197 -6.70 -8.62 -21.92
N VAL A 198 -6.20 -7.45 -22.34
CA VAL A 198 -4.96 -6.90 -21.78
C VAL A 198 -5.30 -5.89 -20.70
N ASP A 199 -4.88 -6.20 -19.48
CA ASP A 199 -4.91 -5.26 -18.36
C ASP A 199 -3.66 -4.36 -18.41
N LEU A 200 -3.86 -3.04 -18.46
CA LEU A 200 -2.82 -2.02 -18.38
C LEU A 200 -2.85 -1.26 -17.04
N GLY A 201 -3.48 -1.83 -16.03
CA GLY A 201 -3.95 -1.15 -14.82
C GLY A 201 -5.48 -1.04 -14.87
N GLN A 202 -6.10 -0.92 -13.68
CA GLN A 202 -7.50 -1.17 -13.28
C GLN A 202 -8.66 -0.75 -14.24
N LEU A 203 -8.39 -0.02 -15.33
CA LEU A 203 -9.30 0.87 -16.05
C LEU A 203 -9.14 0.82 -17.58
N MET A 204 -8.11 0.13 -18.07
CA MET A 204 -7.92 -0.10 -19.50
C MET A 204 -7.76 -1.60 -19.77
N GLN A 205 -8.87 -2.33 -19.65
CA GLN A 205 -9.01 -3.64 -20.27
C GLN A 205 -9.15 -3.47 -21.78
N LEU A 206 -8.06 -3.68 -22.51
CA LEU A 206 -8.08 -3.68 -23.96
C LEU A 206 -8.59 -5.04 -24.44
N ASP A 207 -9.91 -5.14 -24.60
CA ASP A 207 -10.58 -6.36 -25.05
C ASP A 207 -10.20 -6.72 -26.50
N GLY A 208 -9.64 -7.90 -26.68
CA GLY A 208 -9.25 -8.43 -27.98
C GLY A 208 -8.01 -7.77 -28.59
N SER A 209 -7.04 -7.37 -27.75
CA SER A 209 -5.87 -6.57 -28.16
C SER A 209 -4.53 -7.17 -27.76
N TYR A 210 -3.45 -6.70 -28.37
CA TYR A 210 -2.05 -7.01 -28.03
C TYR A 210 -1.35 -5.71 -27.63
N CYS A 211 -0.71 -5.67 -26.46
CA CYS A 211 0.16 -4.58 -26.05
C CYS A 211 1.63 -4.98 -26.20
N CYS A 212 2.41 -4.19 -26.93
CA CYS A 212 3.83 -4.45 -27.09
C CYS A 212 4.60 -4.19 -25.79
N ALA A 213 5.14 -5.26 -25.19
CA ALA A 213 5.93 -5.22 -23.96
C ALA A 213 7.18 -4.29 -23.99
N SER A 214 7.62 -3.81 -25.16
CA SER A 214 8.77 -2.91 -25.30
C SER A 214 8.42 -1.44 -25.54
N CYS A 215 7.19 -1.11 -25.94
CA CYS A 215 6.82 0.28 -26.29
C CYS A 215 5.36 0.65 -25.95
N GLY A 216 4.61 -0.20 -25.26
CA GLY A 216 3.22 0.04 -24.85
C GLY A 216 2.17 -0.01 -25.97
N LYS A 217 2.57 0.09 -27.25
CA LYS A 217 1.65 0.19 -28.39
C LYS A 217 0.68 -0.98 -28.49
N VAL A 218 -0.59 -0.64 -28.76
CA VAL A 218 -1.71 -1.58 -28.90
C VAL A 218 -1.91 -1.96 -30.37
N SER A 219 -2.32 -3.20 -30.65
CA SER A 219 -2.68 -3.69 -32.00
C SER A 219 -3.77 -4.77 -31.91
N GLY A 220 -4.54 -4.99 -32.97
CA GLY A 220 -5.59 -6.02 -32.99
C GLY A 220 -5.04 -7.45 -33.01
N ILE A 221 -5.63 -8.36 -32.24
CA ILE A 221 -5.17 -9.78 -32.22
C ILE A 221 -5.73 -10.62 -33.36
N LEU A 222 -6.83 -10.19 -33.99
CA LEU A 222 -7.62 -11.02 -34.88
C LEU A 222 -6.81 -11.58 -36.07
N GLY A 223 -5.92 -10.77 -36.66
CA GLY A 223 -5.02 -11.23 -37.73
C GLY A 223 -3.99 -12.28 -37.28
N SER A 224 -3.54 -12.22 -36.02
CA SER A 224 -2.62 -13.21 -35.44
C SER A 224 -3.34 -14.47 -34.96
N TRP A 225 -4.58 -14.32 -34.50
CA TRP A 225 -5.50 -15.41 -34.16
C TRP A 225 -5.91 -16.21 -35.41
N LYS A 226 -6.32 -15.52 -36.50
CA LYS A 226 -6.69 -16.15 -37.79
C LYS A 226 -5.55 -17.03 -38.33
N LYS A 227 -4.29 -16.60 -38.19
CA LYS A 227 -3.11 -17.41 -38.56
C LYS A 227 -3.05 -18.74 -37.79
N GLN A 228 -3.49 -18.78 -36.52
CA GLN A 228 -3.53 -20.04 -35.76
C GLN A 228 -4.54 -21.01 -36.36
N LEU A 229 -5.75 -20.53 -36.68
CA LEU A 229 -6.82 -21.36 -37.26
C LEU A 229 -6.50 -21.82 -38.68
N ILE A 230 -5.82 -21.02 -39.51
CA ILE A 230 -5.34 -21.47 -40.83
C ILE A 230 -4.40 -22.66 -40.66
N VAL A 231 -3.42 -22.56 -39.76
CA VAL A 231 -2.47 -23.67 -39.50
C VAL A 231 -3.17 -24.88 -38.84
N ALA A 232 -4.18 -24.66 -38.00
CA ALA A 232 -5.00 -25.73 -37.42
C ALA A 232 -5.82 -26.46 -38.48
N LYS A 233 -6.48 -25.73 -39.39
CA LYS A 233 -7.26 -26.28 -40.50
C LYS A 233 -6.41 -27.19 -41.38
N ASP A 234 -5.21 -26.75 -41.74
CA ASP A 234 -4.30 -27.47 -42.64
C ASP A 234 -3.35 -28.44 -41.89
N ALA A 235 -3.52 -28.61 -40.58
CA ALA A 235 -2.66 -29.46 -39.74
C ALA A 235 -2.77 -30.94 -40.12
N ARG A 236 -1.64 -31.57 -40.40
CA ARG A 236 -1.54 -33.03 -40.65
C ARG A 236 -1.15 -33.84 -39.41
N ARG A 237 -0.50 -33.19 -38.43
CA ARG A 237 -0.07 -33.81 -37.16
C ARG A 237 -0.96 -33.35 -36.01
N VAL A 238 -1.24 -34.26 -35.08
CA VAL A 238 -2.14 -34.00 -33.96
C VAL A 238 -1.57 -32.99 -32.96
N ASP A 239 -0.26 -33.00 -32.67
CA ASP A 239 0.38 -31.98 -31.83
C ASP A 239 0.22 -30.56 -32.40
N VAL A 240 0.40 -30.40 -33.71
CA VAL A 240 0.22 -29.10 -34.38
C VAL A 240 -1.23 -28.65 -34.31
N LEU A 241 -2.19 -29.54 -34.54
CA LEU A 241 -3.63 -29.25 -34.39
C LEU A 241 -3.97 -28.82 -32.96
N CYS A 242 -3.66 -29.66 -31.96
CA CYS A 242 -3.95 -29.39 -30.56
C CYS A 242 -3.31 -28.09 -30.07
N TYR A 243 -2.05 -27.83 -30.43
CA TYR A 243 -1.35 -26.63 -30.00
C TYR A 243 -1.90 -25.35 -30.65
N ARG A 244 -2.29 -25.40 -31.93
CA ARG A 244 -2.92 -24.25 -32.61
C ARG A 244 -4.33 -23.98 -32.10
N ILE A 245 -5.13 -25.02 -31.83
CA ILE A 245 -6.45 -24.87 -31.18
C ILE A 245 -6.31 -24.29 -29.76
N TYR A 246 -5.34 -24.79 -28.96
CA TYR A 246 -5.03 -24.26 -27.63
C TYR A 246 -4.68 -22.76 -27.66
N LEU A 247 -3.79 -22.33 -28.57
CA LEU A 247 -3.43 -20.92 -28.71
C LEU A 247 -4.61 -20.07 -29.20
N SER A 248 -5.42 -20.58 -30.14
CA SER A 248 -6.61 -19.88 -30.64
C SER A 248 -7.64 -19.66 -29.53
N TYR A 249 -7.85 -20.66 -28.67
CA TYR A 249 -8.71 -20.59 -27.49
C TYR A 249 -8.16 -19.56 -26.49
N ARG A 250 -6.88 -19.68 -26.11
CA ARG A 250 -6.23 -18.78 -25.13
C ARG A 250 -6.13 -17.32 -25.56
N LEU A 251 -6.10 -17.05 -26.86
CA LEU A 251 -6.06 -15.68 -27.40
C LEU A 251 -7.38 -14.92 -27.27
N LEU A 252 -8.52 -15.62 -27.26
CA LEU A 252 -9.85 -15.02 -27.12
C LEU A 252 -10.50 -15.28 -25.75
N ASP A 253 -9.80 -15.96 -24.84
CA ASP A 253 -10.30 -16.29 -23.50
C ASP A 253 -10.65 -15.01 -22.73
N GLY A 254 -11.86 -14.94 -22.19
CA GLY A 254 -12.40 -13.74 -21.52
C GLY A 254 -12.86 -12.60 -22.44
N THR A 255 -12.62 -12.64 -23.76
CA THR A 255 -12.96 -11.51 -24.65
C THR A 255 -14.46 -11.37 -24.87
N SER A 256 -15.00 -10.16 -24.70
CA SER A 256 -16.42 -9.84 -24.95
C SER A 256 -16.65 -9.47 -26.42
N ARG A 257 -15.70 -8.73 -27.02
CA ARG A 257 -15.67 -8.27 -28.41
C ARG A 257 -15.69 -9.39 -29.44
N PHE A 258 -15.13 -10.55 -29.10
CA PHE A 258 -14.99 -11.71 -29.99
C PHE A 258 -15.74 -12.95 -29.51
N LYS A 259 -16.77 -12.78 -28.68
CA LYS A 259 -17.52 -13.87 -28.04
C LYS A 259 -18.06 -14.93 -29.02
N GLU A 260 -18.55 -14.53 -30.19
CA GLU A 260 -19.01 -15.48 -31.24
C GLU A 260 -17.86 -16.36 -31.75
N LEU A 261 -16.70 -15.76 -32.04
CA LEU A 261 -15.50 -16.47 -32.49
C LEU A 261 -14.91 -17.38 -31.40
N TYR A 262 -14.96 -16.93 -30.14
CA TYR A 262 -14.51 -17.71 -28.99
C TYR A 262 -15.33 -18.99 -28.80
N GLU A 263 -16.66 -18.91 -28.85
CA GLU A 263 -17.52 -20.10 -28.66
C GLU A 263 -17.30 -21.14 -29.78
N ILE A 264 -17.07 -20.74 -31.04
CA ILE A 264 -16.74 -21.68 -32.13
C ILE A 264 -15.42 -22.43 -31.85
N VAL A 265 -14.39 -21.72 -31.36
CA VAL A 265 -13.09 -22.33 -31.02
C VAL A 265 -13.17 -23.18 -29.75
N LYS A 266 -14.01 -22.80 -28.79
CA LYS A 266 -14.31 -23.56 -27.57
C LYS A 266 -15.05 -24.86 -27.88
N GLU A 267 -16.00 -24.86 -28.82
CA GLU A 267 -16.61 -26.10 -29.34
C GLU A 267 -15.57 -26.99 -30.03
N ALA A 268 -14.71 -26.41 -30.87
CA ALA A 268 -13.64 -27.15 -31.56
C ALA A 268 -12.64 -27.78 -30.57
N LYS A 269 -12.28 -27.06 -29.50
CA LYS A 269 -11.44 -27.57 -28.40
C LYS A 269 -12.14 -28.69 -27.65
N SER A 270 -13.40 -28.50 -27.25
CA SER A 270 -14.17 -29.52 -26.52
C SER A 270 -14.31 -30.82 -27.31
N LYS A 271 -14.63 -30.74 -28.61
CA LYS A 271 -14.63 -31.91 -29.51
C LYS A 271 -13.27 -32.58 -29.56
N LEU A 272 -12.19 -31.80 -29.70
CA LEU A 272 -10.81 -32.31 -29.70
C LEU A 272 -10.46 -33.07 -28.42
N GLU A 273 -10.82 -32.52 -27.26
CA GLU A 273 -10.55 -33.10 -25.95
C GLU A 273 -11.23 -34.48 -25.72
N THR A 274 -12.30 -34.80 -26.45
CA THR A 274 -12.96 -36.12 -26.35
C THR A 274 -12.12 -37.29 -26.89
N GLU A 275 -11.23 -37.06 -27.86
CA GLU A 275 -10.38 -38.12 -28.45
C GLU A 275 -8.91 -38.04 -28.02
N VAL A 276 -8.36 -36.83 -27.84
CA VAL A 276 -6.92 -36.65 -27.53
C VAL A 276 -6.61 -36.42 -26.05
N GLY A 277 -7.64 -36.34 -25.21
CA GLY A 277 -7.54 -35.91 -23.81
C GLY A 277 -7.38 -34.39 -23.68
N PRO A 278 -7.13 -33.87 -22.46
CA PRO A 278 -7.09 -32.44 -22.19
C PRO A 278 -6.14 -31.69 -23.13
N VAL A 279 -6.57 -30.54 -23.66
CA VAL A 279 -5.79 -29.70 -24.59
C VAL A 279 -5.33 -28.47 -23.82
N ASN A 280 -4.29 -28.67 -22.99
CA ASN A 280 -3.54 -27.63 -22.29
C ASN A 280 -2.13 -27.46 -22.90
N GLY A 281 -1.42 -26.37 -22.59
CA GLY A 281 -0.18 -26.00 -23.31
C GLY A 281 0.94 -27.05 -23.30
N VAL A 282 0.97 -27.96 -22.32
CA VAL A 282 1.95 -29.04 -22.23
C VAL A 282 1.46 -30.30 -22.96
N SER A 283 0.24 -30.75 -22.68
CA SER A 283 -0.37 -31.92 -23.33
C SER A 283 -0.54 -31.75 -24.84
N ALA A 284 -0.95 -30.56 -25.28
CA ALA A 284 -1.13 -30.22 -26.69
C ALA A 284 0.18 -30.38 -27.50
N LYS A 285 1.34 -30.04 -26.91
CA LYS A 285 2.66 -30.21 -27.53
C LYS A 285 3.15 -31.67 -27.53
N MET A 286 2.54 -32.55 -26.74
CA MET A 286 2.92 -33.97 -26.62
C MET A 286 1.98 -34.93 -27.35
N ALA A 287 0.86 -34.45 -27.91
CA ALA A 287 -0.12 -35.30 -28.59
C ALA A 287 0.44 -35.94 -29.87
N ARG A 288 0.45 -37.28 -29.95
CA ARG A 288 1.05 -38.01 -31.07
C ARG A 288 -0.02 -38.60 -31.98
N GLY A 289 0.02 -38.28 -33.28
CA GLY A 289 -0.87 -38.88 -34.26
C GLY A 289 -0.90 -38.14 -35.60
N ILE A 290 -1.70 -38.67 -36.51
CA ILE A 290 -2.04 -38.05 -37.81
C ILE A 290 -3.49 -37.61 -37.73
N VAL A 291 -3.79 -36.36 -38.09
CA VAL A 291 -5.13 -35.75 -37.93
C VAL A 291 -6.21 -36.54 -38.66
N SER A 292 -5.91 -37.08 -39.85
CA SER A 292 -6.86 -37.88 -40.65
C SER A 292 -7.24 -39.24 -40.04
N ARG A 293 -6.82 -39.54 -38.80
CA ARG A 293 -7.22 -40.74 -38.04
C ARG A 293 -8.15 -40.44 -36.87
N LEU A 294 -8.35 -39.17 -36.51
CA LEU A 294 -9.33 -38.75 -35.50
C LEU A 294 -10.71 -38.71 -36.15
N SER A 295 -11.75 -39.25 -35.51
CA SER A 295 -13.08 -39.28 -36.13
C SER A 295 -13.70 -37.87 -36.19
N ILE A 296 -13.42 -37.07 -35.15
CA ILE A 296 -13.73 -35.65 -35.03
C ILE A 296 -13.00 -34.70 -35.98
N ALA A 297 -11.93 -35.13 -36.68
CA ALA A 297 -11.02 -34.20 -37.37
C ALA A 297 -11.74 -33.33 -38.41
N SER A 298 -12.67 -33.93 -39.16
CA SER A 298 -13.43 -33.20 -40.19
C SER A 298 -14.32 -32.10 -39.58
N ASP A 299 -14.84 -32.31 -38.36
CA ASP A 299 -15.69 -31.33 -37.68
C ASP A 299 -14.88 -30.23 -37.01
N VAL A 300 -13.72 -30.55 -36.42
CA VAL A 300 -12.77 -29.55 -35.91
C VAL A 300 -12.27 -28.65 -37.06
N GLN A 301 -11.98 -29.22 -38.23
CA GLN A 301 -11.56 -28.45 -39.42
C GLN A 301 -12.70 -27.61 -40.03
N LYS A 302 -13.96 -28.09 -40.00
CA LYS A 302 -15.14 -27.28 -40.36
C LYS A 302 -15.31 -26.08 -39.41
N LEU A 303 -15.21 -26.30 -38.10
CA LEU A 303 -15.29 -25.22 -37.09
C LEU A 303 -14.17 -24.20 -37.28
N CYS A 304 -12.94 -24.64 -37.60
CA CYS A 304 -11.85 -23.72 -37.97
C CYS A 304 -12.18 -22.90 -39.22
N SER A 305 -12.82 -23.50 -40.23
CA SER A 305 -13.20 -22.82 -41.47
C SER A 305 -14.30 -21.78 -41.24
N LEU A 306 -15.36 -22.16 -40.50
CA LEU A 306 -16.44 -21.26 -40.08
C LEU A 306 -15.91 -20.07 -39.26
N ALA A 307 -15.01 -20.31 -38.31
CA ALA A 307 -14.37 -19.27 -37.51
C ALA A 307 -13.48 -18.32 -38.34
N ILE A 308 -12.86 -18.81 -39.41
CA ILE A 308 -12.10 -17.99 -40.37
C ILE A 308 -13.05 -17.11 -41.19
N GLU A 309 -14.12 -17.69 -41.76
CA GLU A 309 -15.13 -16.97 -42.55
C GLU A 309 -15.77 -15.84 -41.73
N LYS A 310 -16.19 -16.15 -40.50
CA LYS A 310 -16.73 -15.16 -39.54
C LYS A 310 -15.77 -14.03 -39.18
N ALA A 311 -14.47 -14.32 -39.07
CA ALA A 311 -13.48 -13.29 -38.82
C ALA A 311 -13.23 -12.41 -40.06
N ASP A 312 -13.39 -12.94 -41.27
CA ASP A 312 -13.29 -12.17 -42.51
C ASP A 312 -14.53 -11.29 -42.74
N GLU A 313 -15.73 -11.76 -42.42
CA GLU A 313 -16.95 -10.92 -42.35
C GLU A 313 -16.74 -9.73 -41.39
N TRP A 314 -16.16 -9.99 -40.21
CA TRP A 314 -15.91 -8.97 -39.19
C TRP A 314 -14.84 -7.95 -39.62
N LEU A 315 -13.76 -8.39 -40.27
CA LEU A 315 -12.74 -7.50 -40.84
C LEU A 315 -13.29 -6.66 -42.00
N ALA A 316 -14.12 -7.25 -42.87
CA ALA A 316 -14.76 -6.54 -43.98
C ALA A 316 -15.69 -5.43 -43.50
N ASN A 317 -16.46 -5.67 -42.43
CA ASN A 317 -17.33 -4.67 -41.82
C ASN A 317 -16.58 -3.48 -41.22
N ILE A 318 -15.35 -3.67 -40.71
CA ILE A 318 -14.52 -2.59 -40.19
C ILE A 318 -13.90 -1.75 -41.32
N SER A 319 -13.50 -2.39 -42.42
CA SER A 319 -12.96 -1.66 -43.58
C SER A 319 -13.99 -0.85 -44.37
N ASN A 320 -15.29 -1.03 -44.12
CA ASN A 320 -16.36 -0.24 -44.74
C ASN A 320 -16.68 1.07 -43.98
N VAL A 321 -15.98 1.37 -42.89
CA VAL A 321 -16.05 2.66 -42.19
C VAL A 321 -14.96 3.59 -42.74
N ASP A 322 -15.24 4.22 -43.88
CA ASP A 322 -14.29 5.09 -44.56
C ASP A 322 -14.11 6.43 -43.80
N PRO A 323 -12.88 6.94 -43.54
CA PRO A 323 -12.66 8.06 -42.62
C PRO A 323 -13.12 9.45 -43.10
N ASN A 324 -13.84 9.55 -44.22
CA ASN A 324 -14.06 10.83 -44.88
C ASN A 324 -15.35 10.86 -45.72
N CYS A 325 -16.48 11.20 -45.10
CA CYS A 325 -17.65 11.68 -45.84
C CYS A 325 -18.37 12.79 -45.08
N ARG A 326 -18.61 13.92 -45.77
CA ARG A 326 -19.40 15.05 -45.29
C ARG A 326 -20.85 14.93 -45.76
N ASP A 327 -21.70 15.67 -45.05
CA ASP A 327 -23.00 16.19 -45.47
C ASP A 327 -24.23 15.26 -45.52
N VAL A 328 -25.10 15.51 -44.54
CA VAL A 328 -26.57 15.67 -44.65
C VAL A 328 -27.40 14.47 -45.16
N ALA A 329 -28.08 13.79 -44.23
CA ALA A 329 -29.55 13.88 -44.09
C ALA A 329 -30.09 13.03 -42.92
N GLY A 330 -31.08 13.56 -42.19
CA GLY A 330 -32.00 12.77 -41.35
C GLY A 330 -31.66 12.66 -39.86
N ALA A 331 -32.01 13.68 -39.07
CA ALA A 331 -32.08 13.55 -37.62
C ALA A 331 -33.31 12.74 -37.18
N PRO A 332 -33.19 11.93 -36.13
CA PRO A 332 -34.26 11.74 -35.15
C PRO A 332 -33.91 12.50 -33.85
N ALA A 333 -34.92 13.04 -33.18
CA ALA A 333 -34.74 13.69 -31.89
C ALA A 333 -34.26 12.65 -30.85
N ILE A 334 -33.07 12.87 -30.30
CA ILE A 334 -32.54 12.13 -29.16
C ILE A 334 -33.27 12.62 -27.91
N SER A 335 -33.70 11.70 -27.04
CA SER A 335 -34.47 12.04 -25.84
C SER A 335 -33.58 12.42 -24.67
N LYS A 336 -34.11 13.24 -23.75
CA LYS A 336 -33.37 13.85 -22.62
C LYS A 336 -32.54 12.88 -21.75
N GLY A 337 -32.97 11.61 -21.65
CA GLY A 337 -32.23 10.58 -20.90
C GLY A 337 -31.02 9.97 -21.63
N ALA A 338 -30.89 10.16 -22.94
CA ALA A 338 -29.74 9.68 -23.69
C ALA A 338 -28.54 10.64 -23.57
N ALA A 339 -28.77 11.96 -23.62
CA ALA A 339 -27.73 12.95 -23.37
C ALA A 339 -27.14 12.81 -21.95
N GLU A 340 -27.98 12.57 -20.94
CA GLU A 340 -27.57 12.26 -19.56
C GLU A 340 -26.72 10.97 -19.50
N SER A 341 -27.17 9.90 -20.16
CA SER A 341 -26.41 8.64 -20.23
C SER A 341 -25.04 8.81 -20.90
N ASP A 342 -24.94 9.66 -21.92
CA ASP A 342 -23.67 9.89 -22.63
C ASP A 342 -22.70 10.76 -21.83
N VAL A 343 -23.19 11.77 -21.08
CA VAL A 343 -22.36 12.52 -20.12
C VAL A 343 -21.86 11.61 -18.99
N LEU A 344 -22.72 10.73 -18.45
CA LEU A 344 -22.31 9.80 -17.40
C LEU A 344 -21.29 8.75 -17.91
N LYS A 345 -21.43 8.23 -19.14
CA LYS A 345 -20.43 7.35 -19.77
C LYS A 345 -19.10 8.06 -20.07
N ALA A 346 -19.14 9.37 -20.35
CA ALA A 346 -17.94 10.16 -20.50
C ALA A 346 -17.25 10.28 -19.12
N LEU A 347 -17.98 10.75 -18.11
CA LEU A 347 -17.46 10.91 -16.74
C LEU A 347 -16.97 9.58 -16.11
N SER A 348 -17.55 8.43 -16.44
CA SER A 348 -17.08 7.13 -15.96
C SER A 348 -15.72 6.69 -16.54
N GLN A 349 -15.12 7.44 -17.48
CA GLN A 349 -13.73 7.26 -17.90
C GLN A 349 -12.74 7.90 -16.92
N ILE A 350 -13.23 8.77 -16.03
CA ILE A 350 -12.43 9.47 -15.03
C ILE A 350 -12.50 8.65 -13.75
N ILE A 351 -11.33 8.24 -13.29
CA ILE A 351 -11.21 7.26 -12.24
C ILE A 351 -10.48 7.88 -11.08
N ASP A 352 -11.02 7.63 -9.90
CA ASP A 352 -10.38 8.02 -8.67
C ASP A 352 -9.18 7.07 -8.37
N PRO A 353 -7.94 7.58 -8.32
CA PRO A 353 -6.75 6.79 -8.07
C PRO A 353 -6.66 6.30 -6.61
N ASP A 354 -7.46 6.85 -5.70
CA ASP A 354 -7.55 6.41 -4.31
C ASP A 354 -8.50 5.20 -4.22
N PHE A 355 -9.64 5.22 -4.91
CA PHE A 355 -10.64 4.14 -4.86
C PHE A 355 -10.54 3.10 -5.99
N GLY A 356 -9.70 3.32 -7.01
CA GLY A 356 -9.56 2.42 -8.16
C GLY A 356 -10.85 2.24 -8.99
N THR A 357 -11.82 3.12 -8.79
CA THR A 357 -13.21 3.03 -9.27
C THR A 357 -13.63 4.36 -9.89
N ASP A 358 -14.55 4.34 -10.86
CA ASP A 358 -14.94 5.54 -11.59
C ASP A 358 -15.75 6.54 -10.76
N ILE A 359 -15.64 7.84 -11.08
CA ILE A 359 -16.28 8.92 -10.30
C ILE A 359 -17.83 8.87 -10.31
N VAL A 360 -18.44 8.15 -11.25
CA VAL A 360 -19.90 7.96 -11.31
C VAL A 360 -20.32 6.83 -10.38
N SER A 361 -19.62 5.70 -10.38
CA SER A 361 -19.82 4.59 -9.43
C SER A 361 -19.47 4.98 -7.98
N CYS A 362 -18.46 5.83 -7.78
CA CYS A 362 -18.19 6.47 -6.49
C CYS A 362 -19.28 7.49 -6.07
N GLY A 363 -20.19 7.85 -6.98
CA GLY A 363 -21.32 8.73 -6.71
C GLY A 363 -20.95 10.20 -6.54
N PHE A 364 -19.78 10.64 -7.01
CA PHE A 364 -19.30 12.01 -6.84
C PHE A 364 -20.00 13.00 -7.77
N VAL A 365 -20.55 12.55 -8.90
CA VAL A 365 -21.34 13.40 -9.79
C VAL A 365 -22.70 13.71 -9.14
N LYS A 366 -22.96 15.00 -8.90
CA LYS A 366 -24.21 15.56 -8.34
C LYS A 366 -24.72 16.69 -9.22
N ASP A 367 -26.00 17.02 -9.09
CA ASP A 367 -26.64 18.19 -9.70
C ASP A 367 -26.31 18.36 -11.20
N LEU A 368 -26.38 17.26 -11.96
CA LEU A 368 -26.18 17.24 -13.41
C LEU A 368 -27.37 17.91 -14.10
N ASP A 369 -27.15 19.06 -14.72
CA ASP A 369 -28.11 19.76 -15.57
C ASP A 369 -27.55 19.93 -16.99
N ILE A 370 -28.39 19.61 -17.97
CA ILE A 370 -28.02 19.51 -19.39
C ILE A 370 -29.01 20.34 -20.20
N ASN A 371 -28.49 21.39 -20.84
CA ASN A 371 -29.22 22.24 -21.76
C ASN A 371 -28.84 21.92 -23.21
N GLU A 372 -29.49 20.90 -23.77
CA GLU A 372 -29.30 20.43 -25.14
C GLU A 372 -29.49 21.52 -26.20
N ALA A 373 -30.34 22.52 -25.94
CA ALA A 373 -30.62 23.59 -26.89
C ALA A 373 -29.47 24.60 -27.03
N LEU A 374 -28.68 24.79 -25.97
CA LEU A 374 -27.49 25.66 -25.99
C LEU A 374 -26.19 24.86 -26.15
N GLY A 375 -26.20 23.56 -25.84
CA GLY A 375 -25.02 22.70 -25.78
C GLY A 375 -24.23 22.90 -24.48
N GLU A 376 -24.93 23.19 -23.39
CA GLU A 376 -24.31 23.51 -22.10
C GLU A 376 -24.54 22.37 -21.10
N VAL A 377 -23.46 21.93 -20.45
CA VAL A 377 -23.48 20.87 -19.44
C VAL A 377 -22.90 21.42 -18.15
N SER A 378 -23.67 21.35 -17.07
CA SER A 378 -23.22 21.74 -15.74
C SER A 378 -23.43 20.61 -14.75
N PHE A 379 -22.45 20.38 -13.88
CA PHE A 379 -22.55 19.37 -12.82
C PHE A 379 -21.63 19.74 -11.67
N ARG A 380 -21.93 19.18 -10.49
CA ARG A 380 -21.11 19.31 -9.31
C ARG A 380 -20.33 18.01 -9.09
N LEU A 381 -19.01 18.09 -8.97
CA LEU A 381 -18.19 16.98 -8.48
C LEU A 381 -18.01 17.14 -6.98
N GLU A 382 -18.67 16.27 -6.23
CA GLU A 382 -18.70 16.26 -4.78
C GLU A 382 -17.70 15.21 -4.24
N LEU A 383 -16.50 15.68 -3.91
CA LEU A 383 -15.41 14.84 -3.40
C LEU A 383 -15.62 14.43 -1.94
N THR A 384 -14.98 13.35 -1.50
CA THR A 384 -15.11 12.81 -0.11
C THR A 384 -14.49 13.71 0.98
N THR A 385 -13.71 14.72 0.57
CA THR A 385 -12.96 15.62 1.45
C THR A 385 -12.52 16.88 0.70
N PRO A 386 -12.57 18.08 1.30
CA PRO A 386 -12.10 19.31 0.66
C PRO A 386 -10.58 19.33 0.47
N ALA A 387 -9.83 18.53 1.24
CA ALA A 387 -8.38 18.36 1.09
C ALA A 387 -7.98 17.36 -0.01
N CYS A 388 -8.87 17.04 -0.96
CA CYS A 388 -8.57 16.07 -2.01
C CYS A 388 -7.44 16.59 -2.92
N PRO A 389 -6.25 15.96 -2.94
CA PRO A 389 -5.06 16.50 -3.61
C PRO A 389 -5.13 16.50 -5.13
N ILE A 390 -6.12 15.80 -5.67
CA ILE A 390 -6.36 15.59 -7.11
C ILE A 390 -7.56 16.38 -7.62
N LYS A 391 -8.10 17.31 -6.82
CA LYS A 391 -9.24 18.17 -7.18
C LYS A 391 -9.05 18.85 -8.54
N ASP A 392 -7.92 19.52 -8.74
CA ASP A 392 -7.63 20.26 -9.98
C ASP A 392 -7.47 19.32 -11.18
N MET A 393 -6.92 18.12 -10.97
CA MET A 393 -6.82 17.08 -12.01
C MET A 393 -8.21 16.56 -12.40
N PHE A 394 -9.10 16.35 -11.43
CA PHE A 394 -10.49 15.96 -11.71
C PHE A 394 -11.23 17.04 -12.47
N GLU A 395 -11.09 18.31 -12.07
CA GLU A 395 -11.74 19.44 -12.75
C GLU A 395 -11.26 19.55 -14.22
N GLN A 396 -9.95 19.43 -14.46
CA GLN A 396 -9.39 19.44 -15.80
C GLN A 396 -9.86 18.25 -16.65
N LYS A 397 -9.77 17.02 -16.13
CA LYS A 397 -10.21 15.81 -16.85
C LYS A 397 -11.72 15.81 -17.10
N ALA A 398 -12.53 16.30 -16.16
CA ALA A 398 -13.98 16.37 -16.30
C ALA A 398 -14.40 17.38 -17.38
N ASN A 399 -13.73 18.53 -17.43
CA ASN A 399 -13.90 19.47 -18.54
C ASN A 399 -13.46 18.85 -19.88
N GLU A 400 -12.27 18.24 -19.96
CA GLU A 400 -11.75 17.63 -21.18
C GLU A 400 -12.67 16.53 -21.73
N VAL A 401 -13.06 15.58 -20.89
CA VAL A 401 -13.84 14.39 -21.28
C VAL A 401 -15.28 14.73 -21.64
N VAL A 402 -15.91 15.71 -20.98
CA VAL A 402 -17.27 16.17 -21.34
C VAL A 402 -17.24 17.08 -22.58
N ASN A 403 -16.19 17.87 -22.79
CA ASN A 403 -16.03 18.72 -23.97
C ASN A 403 -15.65 17.93 -25.26
N LEU A 404 -15.28 16.66 -25.13
CA LEU A 404 -15.12 15.73 -26.27
C LEU A 404 -16.45 15.25 -26.87
N LEU A 405 -17.60 15.52 -26.22
CA LEU A 405 -18.92 15.16 -26.73
C LEU A 405 -19.34 16.13 -27.86
N PRO A 406 -19.69 15.65 -29.08
CA PRO A 406 -19.87 16.51 -30.27
C PRO A 406 -20.96 17.58 -30.20
N TRP A 407 -21.87 17.48 -29.22
CA TRP A 407 -22.99 18.40 -29.02
C TRP A 407 -22.75 19.43 -27.89
N VAL A 408 -21.66 19.26 -27.12
CA VAL A 408 -21.29 20.14 -26.01
C VAL A 408 -20.46 21.31 -26.54
N LYS A 409 -20.72 22.51 -25.99
CA LYS A 409 -20.04 23.77 -26.34
C LYS A 409 -19.43 24.45 -25.12
N ASN A 410 -20.13 24.40 -23.98
CA ASN A 410 -19.66 24.92 -22.69
C ASN A 410 -19.83 23.82 -21.63
N VAL A 411 -18.80 23.65 -20.80
CA VAL A 411 -18.85 22.80 -19.61
C VAL A 411 -18.64 23.68 -18.37
N SER A 412 -19.46 23.49 -17.35
CA SER A 412 -19.35 24.19 -16.06
C SER A 412 -19.27 23.16 -14.93
N VAL A 413 -18.04 22.81 -14.54
CA VAL A 413 -17.77 21.91 -13.42
C VAL A 413 -17.73 22.73 -12.13
N THR A 414 -18.60 22.42 -11.18
CA THR A 414 -18.50 22.97 -9.82
C THR A 414 -17.84 21.95 -8.90
N MET A 415 -16.64 22.21 -8.40
CA MET A 415 -16.02 21.33 -7.41
C MET A 415 -16.56 21.63 -6.00
N SER A 416 -17.10 20.62 -5.32
CA SER A 416 -17.45 20.68 -3.90
C SER A 416 -16.87 19.47 -3.16
N ALA A 417 -17.04 19.46 -1.83
CA ALA A 417 -16.76 18.28 -1.03
C ALA A 417 -17.91 18.01 -0.07
N GLN A 418 -18.15 16.74 0.25
CA GLN A 418 -19.11 16.38 1.29
C GLN A 418 -18.63 16.93 2.64
N PRO A 419 -19.45 17.73 3.37
CA PRO A 419 -19.22 17.99 4.77
C PRO A 419 -19.44 16.66 5.51
N ALA A 420 -18.35 15.93 5.74
CA ALA A 420 -18.43 14.55 6.14
C ALA A 420 -18.91 14.41 7.58
N ARG A 421 -20.17 14.01 7.73
CA ARG A 421 -20.79 13.77 9.05
C ARG A 421 -20.03 12.69 9.80
N PRO A 422 -19.75 12.85 11.11
CA PRO A 422 -19.07 11.82 11.87
C PRO A 422 -19.90 10.54 11.90
N ILE A 423 -19.23 9.41 11.67
CA ILE A 423 -19.81 8.04 11.61
C ILE A 423 -20.58 7.70 12.91
N TYR A 424 -20.30 8.38 14.02
CA TYR A 424 -20.88 8.16 15.34
C TYR A 424 -21.55 9.41 15.96
N ALA A 425 -22.07 10.34 15.16
CA ALA A 425 -22.56 11.65 15.62
C ALA A 425 -23.47 11.64 16.87
N GLU A 426 -24.34 10.63 17.03
CA GLU A 426 -25.34 10.58 18.12
C GLU A 426 -24.76 10.24 19.51
N GLN A 427 -23.54 9.70 19.60
CA GLN A 427 -22.94 9.25 20.88
C GLN A 427 -21.78 10.13 21.36
N LEU A 428 -21.48 11.22 20.65
CA LEU A 428 -20.28 12.03 20.89
C LEU A 428 -20.56 13.29 21.71
N PRO A 429 -19.57 13.78 22.49
CA PRO A 429 -19.64 15.08 23.15
C PRO A 429 -19.88 16.20 22.11
N ALA A 430 -20.72 17.18 22.46
CA ALA A 430 -21.20 18.20 21.52
C ALA A 430 -20.08 18.93 20.73
N GLY A 431 -18.92 19.21 21.35
CA GLY A 431 -17.78 19.84 20.69
C GLY A 431 -17.10 18.98 19.61
N LEU A 432 -17.35 17.67 19.57
CA LEU A 432 -16.75 16.73 18.60
C LEU A 432 -17.76 16.25 17.53
N GLN A 433 -19.06 16.52 17.69
CA GLN A 433 -20.11 16.11 16.75
C GLN A 433 -20.03 16.80 15.37
N THR A 434 -19.28 17.90 15.27
CA THR A 434 -19.08 18.67 14.03
C THR A 434 -17.72 18.40 13.37
N ILE A 435 -16.98 17.40 13.86
CA ILE A 435 -15.64 17.06 13.37
C ILE A 435 -15.69 15.80 12.51
N SER A 436 -15.19 15.91 11.30
CA SER A 436 -15.32 14.89 10.26
C SER A 436 -14.32 13.73 10.43
N ASN A 437 -13.08 14.03 10.80
CA ASN A 437 -12.02 13.05 11.09
C ASN A 437 -11.21 13.51 12.30
N ILE A 438 -10.80 12.58 13.16
CA ILE A 438 -9.85 12.84 14.25
C ILE A 438 -8.61 11.97 14.06
N ILE A 439 -7.45 12.62 13.90
CA ILE A 439 -6.16 11.98 13.61
C ILE A 439 -5.27 12.06 14.85
N ALA A 440 -4.94 10.92 15.46
CA ALA A 440 -3.98 10.89 16.55
C ALA A 440 -2.55 10.83 16.03
N VAL A 441 -1.72 11.81 16.38
CA VAL A 441 -0.27 11.76 16.16
C VAL A 441 0.38 11.33 17.47
N SER A 442 1.00 10.16 17.47
CA SER A 442 1.50 9.51 18.69
C SER A 442 2.96 9.08 18.55
N SER A 443 3.68 9.07 19.67
CA SER A 443 5.03 8.52 19.77
C SER A 443 5.20 7.75 21.06
N CYS A 444 5.76 6.56 20.95
CA CYS A 444 5.97 5.69 22.11
C CYS A 444 7.23 6.04 22.92
N LYS A 445 7.96 7.07 22.50
CA LYS A 445 9.06 7.75 23.23
C LYS A 445 8.89 9.26 23.16
N GLY A 446 9.40 9.96 24.18
CA GLY A 446 9.58 11.42 24.15
C GLY A 446 10.78 11.83 23.28
N GLY A 447 10.79 13.07 22.80
CA GLY A 447 11.93 13.66 22.07
C GLY A 447 12.09 13.26 20.60
N VAL A 448 11.18 12.44 20.03
CA VAL A 448 11.25 12.01 18.62
C VAL A 448 10.74 13.03 17.60
N GLY A 449 10.33 14.23 18.03
CA GLY A 449 9.73 15.26 17.17
C GLY A 449 8.26 15.03 16.79
N LYS A 450 7.51 14.28 17.61
CA LYS A 450 6.06 14.04 17.48
C LYS A 450 5.27 15.34 17.20
N SER A 451 5.44 16.35 18.06
CA SER A 451 4.75 17.65 17.93
C SER A 451 5.15 18.39 16.65
N THR A 452 6.40 18.25 16.20
CA THR A 452 6.86 18.78 14.91
C THR A 452 6.09 18.15 13.75
N VAL A 453 5.86 16.84 13.78
CA VAL A 453 5.05 16.16 12.78
C VAL A 453 3.57 16.57 12.88
N ALA A 454 3.02 16.63 14.10
CA ALA A 454 1.61 17.00 14.31
C ALA A 454 1.28 18.41 13.79
N VAL A 455 2.12 19.39 14.12
CA VAL A 455 1.97 20.79 13.65
C VAL A 455 2.09 20.87 12.13
N ASN A 456 3.17 20.35 11.54
CA ASN A 456 3.35 20.44 10.10
C ASN A 456 2.29 19.65 9.31
N LEU A 457 1.80 18.51 9.83
CA LEU A 457 0.67 17.79 9.24
C LEU A 457 -0.62 18.63 9.26
N ALA A 458 -0.95 19.28 10.39
CA ALA A 458 -2.12 20.14 10.49
C ALA A 458 -2.08 21.30 9.48
N TYR A 459 -0.93 21.98 9.37
CA TYR A 459 -0.75 23.06 8.39
C TYR A 459 -0.69 22.58 6.93
N THR A 460 -0.23 21.35 6.69
CA THR A 460 -0.30 20.73 5.36
C THR A 460 -1.76 20.48 4.95
N LEU A 461 -2.55 19.87 5.81
CA LEU A 461 -3.98 19.61 5.56
C LEU A 461 -4.75 20.93 5.34
N ALA A 462 -4.40 21.99 6.07
CA ALA A 462 -4.97 23.32 5.86
C ALA A 462 -4.52 23.95 4.52
N GLY A 463 -3.25 23.79 4.15
CA GLY A 463 -2.73 24.19 2.83
C GLY A 463 -3.36 23.44 1.65
N MET A 464 -3.84 22.21 1.90
CA MET A 464 -4.65 21.42 0.95
C MET A 464 -6.12 21.87 0.89
N GLY A 465 -6.54 22.86 1.69
CA GLY A 465 -7.89 23.44 1.67
C GLY A 465 -8.90 22.86 2.67
N ALA A 466 -8.48 22.00 3.61
CA ALA A 466 -9.36 21.54 4.68
C ALA A 466 -9.48 22.56 5.82
N ARG A 467 -10.62 22.50 6.52
CA ARG A 467 -10.83 23.16 7.82
C ARG A 467 -10.16 22.31 8.89
N VAL A 468 -9.05 22.79 9.46
CA VAL A 468 -8.22 22.01 10.39
C VAL A 468 -8.19 22.61 11.79
N GLY A 469 -8.30 21.73 12.79
CA GLY A 469 -7.91 22.01 14.16
C GLY A 469 -6.68 21.19 14.57
N ILE A 470 -5.90 21.70 15.52
CA ILE A 470 -4.89 20.94 16.25
C ILE A 470 -5.09 21.11 17.77
N PHE A 471 -5.09 19.97 18.45
CA PHE A 471 -5.19 19.86 19.90
C PHE A 471 -3.90 19.27 20.47
N ASP A 472 -3.23 20.05 21.32
CA ASP A 472 -2.04 19.63 22.07
C ASP A 472 -2.48 19.00 23.41
N ALA A 473 -2.37 17.67 23.47
CA ALA A 473 -2.71 16.87 24.63
C ALA A 473 -1.49 16.56 25.52
N ASP A 474 -0.29 17.07 25.20
CA ASP A 474 0.90 16.93 26.05
C ASP A 474 0.95 18.02 27.13
N VAL A 475 0.15 17.83 28.18
CA VAL A 475 0.05 18.75 29.32
C VAL A 475 1.37 18.94 30.07
N TYR A 476 2.30 17.97 30.00
CA TYR A 476 3.58 18.03 30.71
C TYR A 476 4.68 18.72 29.89
N GLY A 477 4.63 18.62 28.56
CA GLY A 477 5.56 19.26 27.63
C GLY A 477 4.87 19.97 26.45
N PRO A 478 3.93 20.91 26.69
CA PRO A 478 3.13 21.52 25.64
C PRO A 478 4.04 22.28 24.68
N SER A 479 4.13 21.76 23.46
CA SER A 479 5.08 22.24 22.44
C SER A 479 4.42 23.22 21.47
N LEU A 480 3.10 23.11 21.27
CA LEU A 480 2.34 23.94 20.34
C LEU A 480 2.54 25.46 20.56
N PRO A 481 2.51 26.02 21.79
CA PRO A 481 2.65 27.47 22.01
C PRO A 481 4.02 28.08 21.64
N THR A 482 5.03 27.24 21.43
CA THR A 482 6.37 27.64 20.95
C THR A 482 6.44 27.51 19.42
N MET A 483 5.87 26.44 18.87
CA MET A 483 5.90 26.11 17.44
C MET A 483 5.01 27.00 16.57
N VAL A 484 4.00 27.66 17.14
CA VAL A 484 3.16 28.63 16.45
C VAL A 484 3.05 29.93 17.25
N SER A 485 2.95 31.06 16.53
CA SER A 485 2.88 32.40 17.12
C SER A 485 1.54 33.12 16.85
N PRO A 486 0.41 32.65 17.39
CA PRO A 486 -0.84 33.40 17.35
C PRO A 486 -0.73 34.72 18.14
N GLU A 487 -1.55 35.70 17.75
CA GLU A 487 -1.66 36.99 18.44
C GLU A 487 -2.18 36.81 19.88
N ASN A 488 -3.20 35.97 20.06
CA ASN A 488 -3.77 35.64 21.36
C ASN A 488 -3.26 34.27 21.85
N ARG A 489 -2.29 34.28 22.77
CA ARG A 489 -1.71 33.06 23.38
C ARG A 489 -2.41 32.62 24.69
N ILE A 490 -3.69 32.96 24.85
CA ILE A 490 -4.46 32.70 26.07
C ILE A 490 -5.75 31.96 25.70
N LEU A 491 -6.09 30.89 26.42
CA LEU A 491 -7.39 30.22 26.30
C LEU A 491 -8.50 31.18 26.74
N VAL A 492 -9.37 31.57 25.81
CA VAL A 492 -10.54 32.40 26.08
C VAL A 492 -11.75 31.50 26.33
N MET A 493 -12.45 31.71 27.45
CA MET A 493 -13.74 31.09 27.67
C MET A 493 -14.88 31.96 27.14
N ASN A 494 -15.83 31.34 26.45
CA ASN A 494 -17.11 31.94 26.10
C ASN A 494 -17.92 32.14 27.40
N PRO A 495 -18.25 33.38 27.80
CA PRO A 495 -18.91 33.64 29.09
C PRO A 495 -20.36 33.15 29.14
N GLU A 496 -21.03 33.04 28.00
CA GLU A 496 -22.44 32.62 27.91
C GLU A 496 -22.58 31.11 27.91
N LYS A 497 -21.81 30.44 27.03
CA LYS A 497 -21.91 28.99 26.80
C LYS A 497 -21.02 28.15 27.71
N LYS A 498 -20.09 28.77 28.46
CA LYS A 498 -19.05 28.11 29.28
C LYS A 498 -18.16 27.15 28.47
N THR A 499 -18.03 27.39 27.18
CA THR A 499 -17.16 26.66 26.25
C THR A 499 -15.82 27.39 26.08
N ILE A 500 -14.82 26.72 25.50
CA ILE A 500 -13.51 27.30 25.17
C ILE A 500 -13.54 27.75 23.72
N ILE A 501 -13.14 28.99 23.46
CA ILE A 501 -12.95 29.51 22.10
C ILE A 501 -11.53 29.11 21.67
N PRO A 502 -11.36 28.33 20.59
CA PRO A 502 -10.02 27.98 20.11
C PRO A 502 -9.30 29.22 19.59
N THR A 503 -8.00 29.30 19.81
CA THR A 503 -7.13 30.31 19.19
C THR A 503 -7.01 30.01 17.69
N GLU A 504 -6.81 31.00 16.83
CA GLU A 504 -6.57 30.77 15.40
C GLU A 504 -5.19 31.31 14.98
N TYR A 505 -4.49 30.56 14.12
CA TYR A 505 -3.26 31.01 13.47
C TYR A 505 -3.19 30.46 12.04
N LEU A 506 -3.13 31.37 11.06
CA LEU A 506 -3.07 31.05 9.62
C LEU A 506 -4.15 30.04 9.18
N GLY A 507 -5.41 30.25 9.61
CA GLY A 507 -6.56 29.41 9.24
C GLY A 507 -6.69 28.08 9.99
N VAL A 508 -5.77 27.76 10.91
CA VAL A 508 -5.83 26.56 11.75
C VAL A 508 -6.26 26.91 13.17
N LYS A 509 -7.23 26.16 13.70
CA LYS A 509 -7.71 26.30 15.09
C LYS A 509 -6.78 25.56 16.05
N LEU A 510 -6.42 26.20 17.15
CA LEU A 510 -5.40 25.77 18.10
C LEU A 510 -6.00 25.67 19.51
N VAL A 511 -5.78 24.55 20.19
CA VAL A 511 -5.95 24.44 21.65
C VAL A 511 -4.75 23.70 22.24
N SER A 512 -4.16 24.28 23.29
CA SER A 512 -3.11 23.68 24.11
C SER A 512 -3.32 24.09 25.56
N PHE A 513 -3.02 23.19 26.50
CA PHE A 513 -2.91 23.56 27.91
C PHE A 513 -1.85 24.65 28.15
N GLY A 514 -0.82 24.74 27.31
CA GLY A 514 0.18 25.81 27.42
C GLY A 514 -0.34 27.22 27.13
N PHE A 515 -1.55 27.37 26.57
CA PHE A 515 -2.25 28.66 26.48
C PHE A 515 -3.07 28.99 27.75
N ALA A 516 -3.09 28.14 28.78
CA ALA A 516 -3.84 28.41 30.03
C ALA A 516 -3.19 29.49 30.94
N GLY A 517 -2.08 30.11 30.51
CA GLY A 517 -1.48 31.28 31.15
C GLY A 517 -0.75 31.05 32.49
N GLN A 518 -0.91 29.88 33.13
CA GLN A 518 -0.20 29.52 34.36
C GLN A 518 0.87 28.45 34.10
N GLY A 519 2.11 28.74 34.50
CA GLY A 519 3.26 27.88 34.20
C GLY A 519 3.23 26.52 34.92
N ARG A 520 3.50 25.45 34.17
CA ARG A 520 3.85 24.08 34.62
C ARG A 520 3.26 23.66 35.98
N ALA A 521 1.93 23.70 36.10
CA ALA A 521 1.25 23.13 37.26
C ALA A 521 1.51 21.61 37.32
N ILE A 522 2.09 21.12 38.41
CA ILE A 522 2.36 19.67 38.59
C ILE A 522 1.04 18.98 38.96
N MET A 523 0.30 18.56 37.93
CA MET A 523 -0.99 17.89 38.08
C MET A 523 -0.81 16.37 38.20
N ARG A 524 -1.57 15.73 39.11
CA ARG A 524 -1.66 14.26 39.20
C ARG A 524 -2.41 13.70 37.99
N GLY A 525 -1.98 12.53 37.50
CA GLY A 525 -2.49 11.90 36.27
C GLY A 525 -4.01 11.94 36.04
N PRO A 526 -4.86 11.56 37.03
CA PRO A 526 -6.32 11.62 36.85
C PRO A 526 -6.86 13.04 36.59
N MET A 527 -6.24 14.07 37.15
CA MET A 527 -6.61 15.47 36.88
C MET A 527 -6.16 15.90 35.48
N VAL A 528 -5.03 15.37 34.99
CA VAL A 528 -4.55 15.63 33.63
C VAL A 528 -5.52 15.04 32.60
N SER A 529 -5.93 13.77 32.74
CA SER A 529 -6.94 13.17 31.87
C SER A 529 -8.27 13.95 31.90
N GLY A 530 -8.69 14.43 33.08
CA GLY A 530 -9.88 15.28 33.23
C GLY A 530 -9.78 16.62 32.49
N VAL A 531 -8.65 17.32 32.63
CA VAL A 531 -8.40 18.59 31.91
C VAL A 531 -8.34 18.37 30.41
N ILE A 532 -7.60 17.36 29.93
CA ILE A 532 -7.50 17.04 28.50
C ILE A 532 -8.89 16.74 27.92
N ASN A 533 -9.70 15.92 28.60
CA ASN A 533 -11.08 15.61 28.20
C ASN A 533 -11.92 16.90 28.14
N GLN A 534 -11.86 17.76 29.16
CA GLN A 534 -12.58 19.04 29.14
C GLN A 534 -12.14 19.93 27.98
N LEU A 535 -10.83 20.18 27.82
CA LEU A 535 -10.29 21.00 26.74
C LEU A 535 -10.78 20.50 25.36
N LEU A 536 -10.79 19.18 25.15
CA LEU A 536 -11.17 18.59 23.88
C LEU A 536 -12.69 18.63 23.63
N THR A 537 -13.51 18.36 24.65
CA THR A 537 -14.97 18.21 24.51
C THR A 537 -15.77 19.50 24.70
N THR A 538 -15.22 20.49 25.43
CA THR A 538 -15.89 21.79 25.68
C THR A 538 -15.37 22.92 24.80
N THR A 539 -14.47 22.65 23.83
CA THR A 539 -14.02 23.64 22.85
C THR A 539 -15.03 23.80 21.70
N GLU A 540 -15.28 25.05 21.29
CA GLU A 540 -16.09 25.39 20.11
C GLU A 540 -15.27 25.22 18.83
N TRP A 541 -14.88 23.97 18.51
CA TRP A 541 -14.14 23.64 17.29
C TRP A 541 -14.88 24.07 16.02
N GLY A 542 -16.22 24.07 16.04
CA GLY A 542 -17.07 24.30 14.88
C GLY A 542 -16.93 23.16 13.86
N GLU A 543 -17.31 23.42 12.61
CA GLU A 543 -17.13 22.43 11.55
C GLU A 543 -15.66 22.30 11.17
N LEU A 544 -15.11 21.10 11.32
CA LEU A 544 -13.75 20.74 10.95
C LEU A 544 -13.75 19.48 10.07
N ASP A 545 -12.90 19.48 9.06
CA ASP A 545 -12.67 18.32 8.20
C ASP A 545 -11.63 17.37 8.82
N TYR A 546 -10.67 17.94 9.57
CA TYR A 546 -9.66 17.19 10.34
C TYR A 546 -9.36 17.88 11.68
N LEU A 547 -9.34 17.09 12.77
CA LEU A 547 -8.73 17.47 14.04
C LEU A 547 -7.48 16.62 14.27
N VAL A 548 -6.30 17.25 14.30
CA VAL A 548 -5.03 16.60 14.64
C VAL A 548 -4.83 16.64 16.15
N VAL A 549 -4.66 15.49 16.79
CA VAL A 549 -4.38 15.38 18.23
C VAL A 549 -2.92 15.02 18.44
N ASP A 550 -2.14 15.95 19.00
CA ASP A 550 -0.76 15.69 19.43
C ASP A 550 -0.80 14.97 20.78
N MET A 551 -0.74 13.64 20.75
CA MET A 551 -0.90 12.79 21.94
C MET A 551 0.27 12.99 22.92
N PRO A 552 0.10 12.84 24.25
CA PRO A 552 1.24 12.79 25.16
C PRO A 552 2.16 11.58 24.83
N PRO A 553 3.47 11.62 25.13
CA PRO A 553 4.40 10.55 24.76
C PRO A 553 4.23 9.26 25.58
N GLY A 554 4.59 8.12 24.98
CA GLY A 554 4.62 6.80 25.63
C GLY A 554 3.52 5.86 25.13
N THR A 555 3.06 4.96 26.01
CA THR A 555 1.86 4.11 25.87
C THR A 555 1.12 3.99 27.21
N GLY A 556 1.11 5.08 27.99
CA GLY A 556 0.55 5.12 29.35
C GLY A 556 -0.94 5.43 29.39
N ASP A 557 -1.52 5.35 30.59
CA ASP A 557 -2.97 5.44 30.83
C ASP A 557 -3.65 6.70 30.25
N ILE A 558 -2.93 7.83 30.15
CA ILE A 558 -3.46 9.07 29.57
C ILE A 558 -3.78 8.89 28.07
N GLN A 559 -2.92 8.20 27.31
CA GLN A 559 -3.21 7.89 25.89
C GLN A 559 -4.40 6.94 25.77
N LEU A 560 -4.45 5.89 26.61
CA LEU A 560 -5.57 4.94 26.63
C LEU A 560 -6.90 5.65 26.95
N THR A 561 -6.89 6.54 27.95
CA THR A 561 -8.06 7.33 28.35
C THR A 561 -8.51 8.25 27.20
N LEU A 562 -7.58 8.92 26.52
CA LEU A 562 -7.86 9.73 25.34
C LEU A 562 -8.54 8.92 24.22
N CYS A 563 -7.97 7.78 23.86
CA CYS A 563 -8.53 6.92 22.81
C CYS A 563 -9.87 6.27 23.18
N GLN A 564 -10.22 6.19 24.47
CA GLN A 564 -11.53 5.72 24.94
C GLN A 564 -12.60 6.83 24.92
N VAL A 565 -12.19 8.07 25.15
CA VAL A 565 -13.07 9.26 25.15
C VAL A 565 -13.34 9.76 23.71
N VAL A 566 -12.40 9.54 22.80
CA VAL A 566 -12.36 10.20 21.48
C VAL A 566 -12.46 9.16 20.35
N PRO A 567 -13.38 9.31 19.38
CA PRO A 567 -13.52 8.41 18.24
C PRO A 567 -12.42 8.66 17.20
N LEU A 568 -11.20 8.23 17.50
CA LEU A 568 -10.06 8.40 16.59
C LEU A 568 -10.31 7.66 15.27
N THR A 569 -10.29 8.40 14.16
CA THR A 569 -10.49 7.86 12.80
C THR A 569 -9.24 7.14 12.30
N ALA A 570 -8.07 7.66 12.64
CA ALA A 570 -6.77 7.14 12.23
C ALA A 570 -5.66 7.57 13.20
N ALA A 571 -4.56 6.83 13.19
CA ALA A 571 -3.33 7.15 13.93
C ALA A 571 -2.11 7.24 13.01
N VAL A 572 -1.24 8.22 13.28
CA VAL A 572 0.09 8.38 12.68
C VAL A 572 1.13 8.17 13.79
N ILE A 573 2.06 7.25 13.59
CA ILE A 573 3.09 6.93 14.59
C ILE A 573 4.42 7.61 14.21
N VAL A 574 4.97 8.40 15.12
CA VAL A 574 6.26 9.07 14.96
C VAL A 574 7.34 8.33 15.75
N THR A 575 8.46 8.02 15.09
CA THR A 575 9.57 7.24 15.64
C THR A 575 10.92 7.78 15.15
N THR A 576 12.02 7.10 15.48
CA THR A 576 13.37 7.35 14.93
C THR A 576 13.98 6.04 14.42
N PRO A 577 15.00 6.07 13.54
CA PRO A 577 15.58 4.87 12.90
C PRO A 577 16.24 3.84 13.82
N GLN A 578 16.32 4.13 15.12
CA GLN A 578 17.05 3.33 16.07
C GLN A 578 16.37 1.97 16.23
N LYS A 579 17.12 0.86 16.17
CA LYS A 579 16.55 -0.49 16.35
C LYS A 579 15.70 -0.63 17.63
N LEU A 580 16.07 0.06 18.71
CA LEU A 580 15.32 0.06 19.97
C LEU A 580 13.96 0.78 19.87
N ALA A 581 13.79 1.72 18.93
CA ALA A 581 12.54 2.42 18.69
C ALA A 581 11.50 1.55 17.93
N PHE A 582 11.94 0.53 17.20
CA PHE A 582 11.03 -0.45 16.57
C PHE A 582 10.11 -1.14 17.58
N ILE A 583 10.64 -1.53 18.73
CA ILE A 583 9.89 -2.14 19.84
C ILE A 583 8.78 -1.19 20.32
N ASP A 584 9.01 0.11 20.26
CA ASP A 584 8.05 1.12 20.71
C ASP A 584 6.98 1.37 19.63
N VAL A 585 7.35 1.39 18.34
CA VAL A 585 6.38 1.35 17.22
C VAL A 585 5.46 0.14 17.35
N ALA A 586 6.02 -1.05 17.58
CA ALA A 586 5.27 -2.29 17.76
C ALA A 586 4.28 -2.24 18.94
N LYS A 587 4.63 -1.57 20.04
CA LYS A 587 3.71 -1.31 21.17
C LYS A 587 2.61 -0.33 20.78
N GLY A 588 2.95 0.76 20.09
CA GLY A 588 2.01 1.78 19.60
C GLY A 588 0.95 1.20 18.66
N VAL A 589 1.37 0.43 17.64
CA VAL A 589 0.46 -0.23 16.70
C VAL A 589 -0.50 -1.18 17.43
N ARG A 590 0.00 -2.00 18.37
CA ARG A 590 -0.85 -2.91 19.17
C ARG A 590 -1.81 -2.16 20.09
N MET A 591 -1.40 -1.02 20.65
CA MET A 591 -2.26 -0.18 21.49
C MET A 591 -3.44 0.35 20.68
N PHE A 592 -3.19 0.95 19.52
CA PHE A 592 -4.23 1.43 18.61
C PHE A 592 -5.10 0.29 18.06
N SER A 593 -4.50 -0.87 17.73
CA SER A 593 -5.24 -2.07 17.31
C SER A 593 -6.26 -2.54 18.35
N LYS A 594 -5.87 -2.61 19.64
CA LYS A 594 -6.78 -2.95 20.75
C LYS A 594 -7.91 -1.92 20.92
N LEU A 595 -7.61 -0.66 20.64
CA LEU A 595 -8.56 0.46 20.66
C LEU A 595 -9.35 0.62 19.35
N LYS A 596 -9.15 -0.27 18.37
CA LYS A 596 -9.85 -0.31 17.08
C LYS A 596 -9.59 0.92 16.20
N VAL A 597 -8.42 1.54 16.37
CA VAL A 597 -7.95 2.70 15.59
C VAL A 597 -6.92 2.22 14.55
N PRO A 598 -7.12 2.47 13.25
CA PRO A 598 -6.16 2.06 12.22
C PRO A 598 -4.92 2.96 12.21
N CYS A 599 -3.73 2.36 12.11
CA CYS A 599 -2.46 3.10 11.98
C CYS A 599 -2.15 3.33 10.51
N VAL A 600 -2.44 4.53 10.00
CA VAL A 600 -2.41 4.82 8.55
C VAL A 600 -1.02 5.13 8.01
N ALA A 601 -0.09 5.60 8.86
CA ALA A 601 1.27 5.93 8.46
C ALA A 601 2.26 5.83 9.64
N VAL A 602 3.53 5.56 9.32
CA VAL A 602 4.66 5.64 10.25
C VAL A 602 5.71 6.61 9.72
N VAL A 603 6.16 7.53 10.56
CA VAL A 603 7.13 8.58 10.22
C VAL A 603 8.43 8.31 10.99
N GLU A 604 9.49 7.85 10.30
CA GLU A 604 10.84 7.75 10.86
C GLU A 604 11.50 9.14 10.79
N ASN A 605 11.35 9.91 11.86
CA ASN A 605 11.95 11.23 11.98
C ASN A 605 13.45 11.14 12.29
N MET A 606 14.20 12.18 11.90
CA MET A 606 15.66 12.24 12.03
C MET A 606 16.39 11.10 11.30
N SER A 607 15.86 10.69 10.14
CA SER A 607 16.30 9.48 9.42
C SER A 607 17.71 9.59 8.84
N HIS A 608 17.99 10.71 8.18
CA HIS A 608 19.23 10.95 7.47
C HIS A 608 19.56 12.45 7.43
N PHE A 609 20.79 12.79 7.03
CA PHE A 609 21.13 14.14 6.60
C PHE A 609 22.09 14.08 5.41
N ASP A 610 22.04 15.09 4.56
CA ASP A 610 22.91 15.20 3.39
C ASP A 610 24.00 16.25 3.65
N ALA A 611 25.25 15.87 3.45
CA ALA A 611 26.44 16.72 3.60
C ALA A 611 27.48 16.33 2.54
N ASP A 612 28.22 17.30 1.99
CA ASP A 612 29.27 17.08 0.99
C ASP A 612 28.82 16.22 -0.22
N GLY A 613 27.55 16.34 -0.64
CA GLY A 613 26.95 15.56 -1.72
C GLY A 613 26.67 14.09 -1.37
N LYS A 614 26.67 13.72 -0.08
CA LYS A 614 26.48 12.36 0.40
C LYS A 614 25.45 12.29 1.53
N ARG A 615 24.63 11.22 1.50
CA ARG A 615 23.64 10.91 2.54
C ARG A 615 24.26 10.12 3.70
N TYR A 616 24.01 10.56 4.92
CA TYR A 616 24.45 9.97 6.17
C TYR A 616 23.26 9.54 7.03
N TYR A 617 23.36 8.39 7.69
CA TYR A 617 22.31 7.78 8.51
C TYR A 617 22.80 7.66 9.96
N PRO A 618 22.72 8.72 10.79
CA PRO A 618 23.36 8.76 12.11
C PRO A 618 22.78 7.73 13.09
N PHE A 619 21.52 7.34 12.92
CA PHE A 619 20.83 6.35 13.76
C PHE A 619 20.66 4.98 13.10
N GLY A 620 21.28 4.76 11.92
CA GLY A 620 21.07 3.58 11.08
C GLY A 620 19.99 3.78 10.01
N ARG A 621 19.78 2.76 9.17
CA ARG A 621 18.88 2.79 8.00
C ARG A 621 17.40 2.46 8.32
N GLY A 622 16.96 2.76 9.54
CA GLY A 622 15.57 2.56 9.94
C GLY A 622 15.19 1.12 10.22
N SER A 623 13.91 0.95 10.53
CA SER A 623 13.26 -0.34 10.77
C SER A 623 11.95 -0.48 9.99
N GLY A 624 11.59 0.50 9.15
CA GLY A 624 10.34 0.52 8.41
C GLY A 624 10.02 -0.73 7.58
N SER A 625 11.00 -1.41 6.98
CA SER A 625 10.76 -2.69 6.30
C SER A 625 10.17 -3.76 7.23
N GLN A 626 10.58 -3.78 8.50
CA GLN A 626 10.03 -4.67 9.53
C GLN A 626 8.63 -4.21 9.99
N VAL A 627 8.34 -2.90 9.90
CA VAL A 627 7.00 -2.37 10.20
C VAL A 627 5.99 -2.83 9.14
N VAL A 628 6.36 -2.74 7.86
CA VAL A 628 5.57 -3.28 6.74
C VAL A 628 5.39 -4.79 6.92
N GLU A 629 6.47 -5.53 7.16
CA GLU A 629 6.42 -7.00 7.27
C GLU A 629 5.63 -7.53 8.48
N GLN A 630 5.67 -6.86 9.64
CA GLN A 630 4.97 -7.31 10.85
C GLN A 630 3.55 -6.76 10.99
N PHE A 631 3.28 -5.54 10.51
CA PHE A 631 2.01 -4.84 10.74
C PHE A 631 1.24 -4.52 9.47
N GLY A 632 1.83 -4.70 8.29
CA GLY A 632 1.20 -4.45 7.00
C GLY A 632 1.12 -2.99 6.61
N ILE A 633 1.51 -2.04 7.48
CA ILE A 633 1.38 -0.60 7.23
C ILE A 633 2.35 -0.21 6.10
N PRO A 634 1.86 0.12 4.88
CA PRO A 634 2.75 0.32 3.72
C PRO A 634 3.32 1.75 3.67
N ASN A 635 2.69 2.69 4.37
CA ASN A 635 2.98 4.11 4.28
C ASN A 635 4.06 4.50 5.30
N LEU A 636 5.31 4.38 4.90
CA LEU A 636 6.49 4.79 5.65
C LEU A 636 7.07 6.09 5.10
N PHE A 637 7.34 7.07 5.96
CA PHE A 637 7.91 8.36 5.57
C PHE A 637 9.17 8.70 6.37
N ASP A 638 10.25 9.01 5.65
CA ASP A 638 11.57 9.35 6.20
C ASP A 638 11.75 10.88 6.26
N LEU A 639 11.79 11.49 7.46
CA LEU A 639 12.08 12.92 7.59
C LEU A 639 13.57 13.17 7.89
N PRO A 640 14.27 14.07 7.17
CA PRO A 640 15.69 14.33 7.37
C PRO A 640 15.96 15.22 8.59
N ILE A 641 17.17 15.11 9.15
CA ILE A 641 17.72 16.09 10.10
C ILE A 641 18.15 17.32 9.29
N ARG A 642 17.30 18.35 9.27
CA ARG A 642 17.60 19.64 8.64
C ARG A 642 17.57 20.79 9.66
N PRO A 643 18.53 21.75 9.58
CA PRO A 643 18.51 22.94 10.44
C PRO A 643 17.24 23.78 10.30
N THR A 644 16.65 23.83 9.10
CA THR A 644 15.38 24.55 8.84
C THR A 644 14.24 23.94 9.64
N LEU A 645 13.98 22.64 9.46
CA LEU A 645 12.96 21.90 10.21
C LEU A 645 13.18 21.99 11.73
N SER A 646 14.42 21.91 12.20
CA SER A 646 14.72 22.09 13.63
C SER A 646 14.40 23.51 14.12
N ALA A 647 14.78 24.54 13.35
CA ALA A 647 14.53 25.94 13.70
C ALA A 647 13.04 26.30 13.60
N SER A 648 12.25 25.61 12.77
CA SER A 648 10.79 25.79 12.67
C SER A 648 10.05 25.51 13.99
N GLY A 649 10.64 24.67 14.86
CA GLY A 649 10.10 24.42 16.20
C GLY A 649 10.24 25.61 17.16
N ASP A 650 11.25 26.46 16.95
CA ASP A 650 11.61 27.59 17.82
C ASP A 650 11.22 28.95 17.22
N SER A 651 11.04 29.03 15.90
CA SER A 651 10.69 30.27 15.19
C SER A 651 9.23 30.71 15.39
N GLY A 652 8.37 29.80 15.85
CA GLY A 652 6.93 30.02 15.93
C GLY A 652 6.23 30.07 14.56
N THR A 653 6.85 29.51 13.52
CA THR A 653 6.25 29.32 12.18
C THR A 653 6.64 27.92 11.65
N PRO A 654 5.67 27.05 11.31
CA PRO A 654 5.95 25.69 10.80
C PRO A 654 6.78 25.67 9.51
N GLU A 655 7.60 24.64 9.31
CA GLU A 655 8.44 24.46 8.10
C GLU A 655 7.58 24.48 6.82
N VAL A 656 6.42 23.82 6.82
CA VAL A 656 5.51 23.78 5.66
C VAL A 656 4.91 25.13 5.28
N VAL A 657 4.91 26.10 6.21
CA VAL A 657 4.51 27.49 5.99
C VAL A 657 5.71 28.34 5.57
N ALA A 658 6.89 28.09 6.17
CA ALA A 658 8.11 28.85 5.93
C ALA A 658 8.78 28.55 4.58
N ASP A 659 8.78 27.28 4.15
CA ASP A 659 9.30 26.85 2.84
C ASP A 659 8.32 25.86 2.16
N PRO A 660 7.19 26.31 1.61
CA PRO A 660 6.17 25.41 1.03
C PRO A 660 6.63 24.58 -0.17
N LEU A 661 7.72 24.98 -0.84
CA LEU A 661 8.29 24.29 -2.01
C LEU A 661 9.48 23.38 -1.64
N GLY A 662 9.94 23.44 -0.39
CA GLY A 662 11.05 22.68 0.15
C GLY A 662 10.82 21.16 0.13
N GLU A 663 11.93 20.42 0.12
CA GLU A 663 11.93 18.95 0.15
C GLU A 663 11.16 18.38 1.36
N VAL A 664 11.37 18.96 2.55
CA VAL A 664 10.66 18.55 3.78
C VAL A 664 9.16 18.78 3.67
N SER A 665 8.77 19.91 3.06
CA SER A 665 7.36 20.28 2.87
C SER A 665 6.67 19.38 1.86
N LYS A 666 7.38 18.89 0.84
CA LYS A 666 6.90 17.83 -0.06
C LYS A 666 6.68 16.52 0.70
N THR A 667 7.62 16.08 1.55
CA THR A 667 7.41 14.89 2.38
C THR A 667 6.20 15.06 3.31
N PHE A 668 5.97 16.25 3.87
CA PHE A 668 4.74 16.52 4.62
C PHE A 668 3.48 16.51 3.76
N GLN A 669 3.52 17.04 2.53
CA GLN A 669 2.43 16.92 1.54
C GLN A 669 2.12 15.44 1.24
N ASP A 670 3.14 14.60 1.03
CA ASP A 670 2.96 13.16 0.81
C ASP A 670 2.32 12.45 2.03
N ILE A 671 2.72 12.83 3.26
CA ILE A 671 2.06 12.36 4.50
C ILE A 671 0.60 12.83 4.56
N GLY A 672 0.34 14.10 4.21
CA GLY A 672 -1.00 14.70 4.17
C GLY A 672 -1.92 13.97 3.19
N ILE A 673 -1.45 13.78 1.96
CA ILE A 673 -2.10 12.98 0.90
C ILE A 673 -2.44 11.59 1.43
N CYS A 674 -1.47 10.87 1.98
CA CYS A 674 -1.67 9.55 2.55
C CYS A 674 -2.75 9.55 3.66
N VAL A 675 -2.70 10.48 4.61
CA VAL A 675 -3.70 10.57 5.69
C VAL A 675 -5.10 10.83 5.13
N VAL A 676 -5.22 11.74 4.15
CA VAL A 676 -6.49 12.04 3.46
C VAL A 676 -7.05 10.80 2.77
N GLN A 677 -6.24 10.14 1.93
CA GLN A 677 -6.58 8.93 1.19
C GLN A 677 -7.04 7.80 2.13
N GLN A 678 -6.24 7.48 3.16
CA GLN A 678 -6.55 6.38 4.05
C GLN A 678 -7.82 6.65 4.87
N CYS A 679 -8.04 7.88 5.35
CA CYS A 679 -9.30 8.25 6.01
C CYS A 679 -10.51 8.13 5.07
N ALA A 680 -10.36 8.52 3.80
CA ALA A 680 -11.42 8.39 2.81
C ALA A 680 -11.76 6.91 2.52
N LYS A 681 -10.75 6.04 2.38
CA LYS A 681 -10.93 4.58 2.27
C LYS A 681 -11.60 3.96 3.50
N ILE A 682 -11.16 4.32 4.72
CA ILE A 682 -11.74 3.84 5.98
C ILE A 682 -13.25 4.15 6.08
N ARG A 683 -13.70 5.28 5.52
CA ARG A 683 -15.12 5.67 5.48
C ARG A 683 -15.96 4.84 4.51
N GLN A 684 -15.39 4.46 3.36
CA GLN A 684 -16.09 3.65 2.36
C GLN A 684 -16.03 2.15 2.69
N GLN A 685 -14.94 1.66 3.29
CA GLN A 685 -14.76 0.26 3.68
C GLN A 685 -15.53 -0.11 4.96
N VAL A 686 -16.86 -0.11 4.88
CA VAL A 686 -17.75 -0.67 5.92
C VAL A 686 -18.06 -2.16 5.67
N SER A 687 -17.57 -2.74 4.57
CA SER A 687 -17.61 -4.18 4.32
C SER A 687 -16.42 -4.88 4.98
N THR A 688 -16.67 -5.81 5.90
CA THR A 688 -15.61 -6.62 6.53
C THR A 688 -15.01 -7.60 5.52
N ALA A 689 -13.89 -7.18 4.92
CA ALA A 689 -13.01 -7.96 4.06
C ALA A 689 -12.73 -9.40 4.55
N VAL A 690 -12.60 -9.59 5.87
CA VAL A 690 -12.40 -10.91 6.49
C VAL A 690 -13.55 -11.25 7.42
N THR A 691 -14.08 -12.46 7.27
CA THR A 691 -15.14 -13.02 8.13
C THR A 691 -14.82 -14.47 8.50
N TYR A 692 -15.24 -14.89 9.69
CA TYR A 692 -15.14 -16.30 10.09
C TYR A 692 -16.47 -17.01 9.84
N ASP A 693 -16.45 -18.04 9.00
CA ASP A 693 -17.63 -18.84 8.66
C ASP A 693 -17.66 -20.10 9.53
N LYS A 694 -18.47 -20.04 10.60
CA LYS A 694 -18.67 -21.13 11.56
C LYS A 694 -19.21 -22.42 10.93
N SER A 695 -19.86 -22.34 9.76
CA SER A 695 -20.47 -23.52 9.12
C SER A 695 -19.44 -24.44 8.43
N ILE A 696 -18.32 -23.86 8.00
CA ILE A 696 -17.20 -24.54 7.33
C ILE A 696 -15.90 -24.49 8.14
N LYS A 697 -15.93 -23.89 9.35
CA LYS A 697 -14.78 -23.64 10.23
C LYS A 697 -13.58 -23.00 9.50
N ALA A 698 -13.86 -22.02 8.63
CA ALA A 698 -12.83 -21.36 7.82
C ALA A 698 -12.92 -19.84 7.90
N ILE A 699 -11.77 -19.17 7.81
CA ILE A 699 -11.68 -17.72 7.68
C ILE A 699 -11.77 -17.39 6.19
N ARG A 700 -12.84 -16.68 5.79
CA ARG A 700 -13.02 -16.16 4.44
C ARG A 700 -12.35 -14.80 4.33
N VAL A 701 -11.40 -14.68 3.41
CA VAL A 701 -10.64 -13.46 3.13
C VAL A 701 -10.99 -12.97 1.72
N LYS A 702 -11.60 -11.78 1.62
CA LYS A 702 -11.66 -10.96 0.39
C LYS A 702 -10.75 -9.76 0.62
N VAL A 703 -9.63 -9.67 -0.09
CA VAL A 703 -8.72 -8.51 0.04
C VAL A 703 -9.36 -7.28 -0.63
N PRO A 704 -9.21 -6.06 -0.11
CA PRO A 704 -9.94 -4.89 -0.61
C PRO A 704 -9.81 -4.62 -2.12
N ASP A 705 -8.68 -5.01 -2.74
CA ASP A 705 -8.40 -4.82 -4.17
C ASP A 705 -8.51 -6.13 -4.99
N SER A 706 -9.18 -7.18 -4.46
CA SER A 706 -9.34 -8.49 -5.10
C SER A 706 -10.80 -8.93 -5.12
N ASP A 707 -11.33 -9.30 -6.29
CA ASP A 707 -12.68 -9.86 -6.41
C ASP A 707 -12.79 -11.33 -5.96
N GLU A 708 -11.69 -12.08 -6.00
CA GLU A 708 -11.67 -13.43 -5.45
C GLU A 708 -11.60 -13.40 -3.91
N ALA A 709 -12.51 -14.13 -3.29
CA ALA A 709 -12.46 -14.47 -1.86
C ALA A 709 -11.91 -15.90 -1.70
N PHE A 710 -10.93 -16.09 -0.82
CA PHE A 710 -10.34 -17.39 -0.52
C PHE A 710 -10.59 -17.80 0.93
N LEU A 711 -10.41 -19.09 1.22
CA LEU A 711 -10.60 -19.68 2.55
C LEU A 711 -9.25 -20.04 3.17
N LEU A 712 -9.07 -19.75 4.45
CA LEU A 712 -7.92 -20.13 5.26
C LEU A 712 -8.37 -20.95 6.47
N HIS A 713 -7.55 -21.93 6.88
CA HIS A 713 -7.78 -22.67 8.12
C HIS A 713 -7.40 -21.80 9.34
N PRO A 714 -8.25 -21.68 10.38
CA PRO A 714 -7.96 -20.84 11.55
C PRO A 714 -6.62 -21.17 12.22
N ALA A 715 -6.33 -22.46 12.46
CA ALA A 715 -5.07 -22.88 13.07
C ALA A 715 -3.85 -22.47 12.22
N THR A 716 -3.96 -22.51 10.89
CA THR A 716 -2.87 -22.07 9.98
C THR A 716 -2.67 -20.56 10.03
N VAL A 717 -3.73 -19.76 10.19
CA VAL A 717 -3.61 -18.31 10.42
C VAL A 717 -2.95 -18.00 11.76
N ARG A 718 -3.37 -18.69 12.83
CA ARG A 718 -2.79 -18.52 14.18
C ARG A 718 -1.32 -18.93 14.26
N ARG A 719 -0.94 -20.04 13.62
CA ARG A 719 0.45 -20.55 13.52
C ARG A 719 1.36 -19.64 12.70
N ASN A 720 0.80 -18.83 11.80
CA ASN A 720 1.54 -17.81 11.06
C ASN A 720 1.62 -16.46 11.80
N ASP A 721 1.24 -16.36 13.08
CA ASP A 721 1.40 -15.12 13.82
C ASP A 721 2.88 -14.69 13.93
N ARG A 722 3.16 -13.47 13.41
CA ARG A 722 4.47 -12.80 13.41
C ARG A 722 4.59 -11.77 14.55
N SER A 723 3.60 -11.65 15.44
CA SER A 723 3.65 -10.72 16.56
C SER A 723 4.82 -11.04 17.50
N ALA A 724 5.38 -10.02 18.14
CA ALA A 724 6.55 -10.19 19.04
C ALA A 724 6.24 -10.92 20.37
N GLN A 725 5.01 -11.40 20.59
CA GLN A 725 4.72 -12.38 21.65
C GLN A 725 4.89 -13.82 21.13
N SER A 726 4.68 -14.01 19.82
CA SER A 726 4.82 -15.27 19.09
C SER A 726 6.23 -15.49 18.51
N VAL A 727 7.15 -14.54 18.72
CA VAL A 727 8.55 -14.55 18.29
C VAL A 727 9.44 -14.25 19.50
N ASP A 728 10.65 -14.82 19.54
CA ASP A 728 11.61 -14.49 20.58
C ASP A 728 12.32 -13.15 20.34
N GLU A 729 12.35 -12.30 21.37
CA GLU A 729 12.93 -10.95 21.28
C GLU A 729 14.47 -10.96 21.15
N TRP A 730 15.13 -12.06 21.50
CA TRP A 730 16.59 -12.20 21.47
C TRP A 730 17.09 -13.05 20.30
N THR A 731 16.39 -14.14 19.93
CA THR A 731 16.81 -15.00 18.80
C THR A 731 16.08 -14.69 17.49
N GLY A 732 14.89 -14.06 17.55
CA GLY A 732 14.03 -13.88 16.37
C GLY A 732 13.34 -15.17 15.90
N GLU A 733 13.48 -16.27 16.62
CA GLU A 733 12.83 -17.54 16.29
C GLU A 733 11.36 -17.54 16.72
N GLN A 734 10.52 -18.28 16.00
CA GLN A 734 9.11 -18.37 16.32
C GLN A 734 8.92 -19.18 17.60
N LYS A 735 8.29 -18.57 18.62
CA LYS A 735 8.02 -19.20 19.92
C LYS A 735 6.93 -20.27 19.84
N LEU A 736 5.96 -20.07 18.96
CA LEU A 736 4.88 -21.03 18.73
C LEU A 736 5.43 -22.29 18.05
N GLN A 737 5.35 -23.41 18.75
CA GLN A 737 5.48 -24.73 18.19
C GLN A 737 4.16 -25.15 17.54
N PHE A 738 4.23 -26.05 16.56
CA PHE A 738 3.03 -26.56 15.87
C PHE A 738 1.97 -27.15 16.83
N ALA A 739 2.43 -27.76 17.93
CA ALA A 739 1.61 -28.40 18.95
C ALA A 739 0.91 -27.41 19.92
N ASP A 740 1.30 -26.13 19.94
CA ASP A 740 0.74 -25.13 20.86
C ASP A 740 -0.60 -24.57 20.37
N VAL A 741 -0.97 -24.81 19.10
CA VAL A 741 -2.21 -24.35 18.48
C VAL A 741 -3.14 -25.54 18.22
N PRO A 742 -4.31 -25.62 18.88
CA PRO A 742 -5.34 -26.61 18.57
C PRO A 742 -5.82 -26.48 17.12
N GLU A 743 -6.05 -27.60 16.43
CA GLU A 743 -6.59 -27.58 15.06
C GLU A 743 -8.01 -27.01 14.99
N ASP A 744 -8.77 -27.13 16.08
CA ASP A 744 -10.14 -26.66 16.23
C ASP A 744 -10.25 -25.23 16.81
N ILE A 745 -9.15 -24.48 16.89
CA ILE A 745 -9.15 -23.09 17.38
C ILE A 745 -10.07 -22.21 16.53
N GLU A 746 -11.00 -21.49 17.16
CA GLU A 746 -11.91 -20.56 16.49
C GLU A 746 -11.60 -19.13 16.91
N PRO A 747 -11.56 -18.14 15.99
CA PRO A 747 -11.35 -16.75 16.35
C PRO A 747 -12.59 -16.21 17.10
N GLU A 748 -12.37 -15.53 18.22
CA GLU A 748 -13.44 -14.91 19.01
C GLU A 748 -14.01 -13.68 18.28
N GLU A 749 -13.12 -12.89 17.68
CA GLU A 749 -13.46 -11.65 17.00
C GLU A 749 -12.46 -11.37 15.84
N ILE A 750 -12.98 -10.92 14.70
CA ILE A 750 -12.18 -10.41 13.57
C ILE A 750 -12.64 -8.98 13.26
N ARG A 751 -11.71 -8.04 13.16
CA ARG A 751 -11.98 -6.64 12.80
C ARG A 751 -10.96 -6.10 11.79
N PRO A 752 -11.37 -5.30 10.78
CA PRO A 752 -10.43 -4.61 9.91
C PRO A 752 -9.67 -3.54 10.69
N MET A 753 -8.35 -3.48 10.49
CA MET A 753 -7.46 -2.43 11.02
C MET A 753 -7.15 -1.45 9.89
N GLY A 754 -8.19 -0.91 9.26
CA GLY A 754 -8.07 -0.19 8.01
C GLY A 754 -7.79 -1.13 6.82
N ASN A 755 -7.20 -0.58 5.78
CA ASN A 755 -7.11 -1.23 4.46
C ASN A 755 -5.91 -2.19 4.32
N TYR A 756 -5.09 -2.35 5.36
CA TYR A 756 -3.80 -3.05 5.29
C TYR A 756 -3.70 -4.33 6.14
N ALA A 757 -4.53 -4.48 7.17
CA ALA A 757 -4.53 -5.65 8.05
C ALA A 757 -5.90 -5.91 8.70
N VAL A 758 -6.04 -7.08 9.31
CA VAL A 758 -7.11 -7.39 10.27
C VAL A 758 -6.55 -7.72 11.64
N SER A 759 -7.26 -7.33 12.70
CA SER A 759 -7.05 -7.79 14.06
C SER A 759 -7.91 -9.02 14.31
N ILE A 760 -7.29 -10.11 14.76
CA ILE A 760 -7.94 -11.36 15.14
C ILE A 760 -7.69 -11.61 16.63
N THR A 761 -8.76 -11.74 17.40
CA THR A 761 -8.71 -12.10 18.82
C THR A 761 -8.92 -13.61 18.94
N TRP A 762 -8.04 -14.27 19.68
CA TRP A 762 -8.00 -15.73 19.83
C TRP A 762 -8.30 -16.19 21.26
N PRO A 763 -8.88 -17.39 21.48
CA PRO A 763 -9.25 -17.90 22.81
C PRO A 763 -8.06 -18.16 23.75
N ASP A 764 -6.84 -18.21 23.22
CA ASP A 764 -5.59 -18.30 23.99
C ASP A 764 -5.18 -16.95 24.61
N GLY A 765 -5.98 -15.90 24.41
CA GLY A 765 -5.75 -14.54 24.92
C GLY A 765 -4.87 -13.68 24.02
N PHE A 766 -4.46 -14.17 22.86
CA PHE A 766 -3.63 -13.42 21.92
C PHE A 766 -4.49 -12.56 20.98
N SER A 767 -3.96 -11.39 20.63
CA SER A 767 -4.54 -10.49 19.63
C SER A 767 -3.53 -10.33 18.50
N GLN A 768 -3.77 -11.06 17.42
CA GLN A 768 -2.93 -11.12 16.23
C GLN A 768 -3.32 -9.99 15.27
N ILE A 769 -2.32 -9.25 14.77
CA ILE A 769 -2.49 -8.37 13.62
C ILE A 769 -2.01 -9.17 12.41
N ALA A 770 -2.91 -9.42 11.46
CA ALA A 770 -2.64 -10.18 10.24
C ALA A 770 -2.77 -9.25 9.01
N PRO A 771 -1.64 -8.83 8.40
CA PRO A 771 -1.63 -8.08 7.14
C PRO A 771 -2.35 -8.83 6.02
N TYR A 772 -3.04 -8.13 5.12
CA TYR A 772 -3.72 -8.77 3.99
C TYR A 772 -2.73 -9.52 3.08
N ASP A 773 -1.58 -8.92 2.78
CA ASP A 773 -0.49 -9.54 2.02
C ASP A 773 -0.02 -10.84 2.68
N GLN A 774 0.08 -10.84 4.01
CA GLN A 774 0.44 -12.06 4.73
C GLN A 774 -0.64 -13.13 4.56
N LEU A 775 -1.93 -12.78 4.74
CA LEU A 775 -3.04 -13.71 4.56
C LEU A 775 -3.08 -14.31 3.14
N GLN A 776 -2.72 -13.54 2.10
CA GLN A 776 -2.61 -14.06 0.72
C GLN A 776 -1.52 -15.13 0.55
N THR A 777 -0.43 -15.06 1.32
CA THR A 777 0.69 -16.02 1.26
C THR A 777 0.46 -17.32 2.03
N ILE A 778 -0.58 -17.37 2.89
CA ILE A 778 -0.91 -18.56 3.67
C ILE A 778 -1.52 -19.64 2.76
N GLU A 779 -1.21 -20.90 3.04
CA GLU A 779 -1.76 -22.06 2.32
C GLU A 779 -3.31 -22.04 2.37
N ARG A 780 -3.92 -22.01 1.18
CA ARG A 780 -5.37 -21.90 1.00
C ARG A 780 -6.05 -23.22 1.32
N LEU A 781 -7.24 -23.16 1.92
CA LEU A 781 -8.09 -24.32 2.12
C LEU A 781 -8.67 -24.75 0.75
N VAL A 782 -8.14 -25.84 0.19
CA VAL A 782 -8.56 -26.35 -1.14
C VAL A 782 -9.83 -27.19 -1.04
N ASP A 783 -9.97 -27.97 0.04
CA ASP A 783 -11.16 -28.78 0.34
C ASP A 783 -11.94 -28.17 1.52
N VAL A 784 -13.24 -27.92 1.31
CA VAL A 784 -14.15 -27.56 2.41
C VAL A 784 -14.45 -28.83 3.21
N PRO A 785 -14.29 -28.84 4.56
CA PRO A 785 -14.65 -29.99 5.39
C PRO A 785 -16.10 -30.39 5.12
N GLN A 786 -16.32 -31.64 4.69
CA GLN A 786 -17.66 -32.12 4.41
C GLN A 786 -18.53 -32.01 5.66
N ARG A 787 -19.77 -31.52 5.49
CA ARG A 787 -20.77 -31.43 6.57
C ARG A 787 -20.86 -32.77 7.29
N VAL A 788 -20.39 -32.82 8.54
CA VAL A 788 -20.76 -33.91 9.45
C VAL A 788 -22.27 -33.80 9.66
N PRO A 789 -23.07 -34.82 9.29
CA PRO A 789 -24.50 -34.77 9.56
C PRO A 789 -24.70 -34.71 11.07
N SER A 790 -25.49 -33.72 11.52
CA SER A 790 -25.90 -33.63 12.92
C SER A 790 -26.57 -34.96 13.32
N GLN A 791 -25.93 -35.70 14.23
CA GLN A 791 -26.59 -36.84 14.86
C GLN A 791 -27.76 -36.32 15.69
N VAL A 792 -28.89 -37.00 15.55
CA VAL A 792 -30.21 -36.66 16.11
C VAL A 792 -30.26 -36.90 17.61
#